data_AF-A0A9D5CFG8-F1
#
_entry.id   AF-A0A9D5CFG8-F1
#
_cell.length_a   1.000
_cell.length_b   1.000
_cell.length_c   1.000
_cell.angle_alpha   90.00
_cell.angle_beta   90.00
_cell.angle_gamma   90.00
#
_symmetry.space_group_name_H-M   'P 1'
#
loop_
_entity.id
_entity.type
_entity.pdbx_description
1 polymer ?
#
loop_
_entity_poly.entity_id
_entity_poly.type
_entity_poly.pdbx_seq_one_letter_code
_entity_poly.pdbx_strand_id
1 'polypeptide(L)'
;MSLDSSEQSPPPVHRDWFFPSAAPFLNATTPIPSRTLINPRKPYSAFPSTGVRAPSASKSYFRDARPQHSSFRSSSATPSPPSSSAPSPAPIRRRDPRYAAVRRKVCFDAPSRTADKGRSDGVEIGRDERTTGVRFGVFLGGGRVRVWWPVAALAAFIITCFSSLLHKSFTLQGQVVNLQDQISMLNRRLQACDLYDPVDVVSIISQDGALLSNKHLKNFALFFSLAMLSIPLIILKYIDHISYLRRSSDSEEVSLNKQLAYRADVFLSVHPYAKPLALLFATLLLICLGGLALFGVTDGSLADCLWLSWTYVADSGNHANSDGLGPKLVSVSISFGGMLIFAMMLGLVSDAISEKFDSLRKGRSEVIEKNHTLILGWSDKLGSLLNQLAIANESLSGGTVVVMAERDKEEMELDIAKMEFDFKGTSVICRSGSPLILADLKKVSVSKARAVVVLAEDGNADQSDARALRTVLSLTGVKEGLRGHIVVELSDLDNEVLVKLVGGDLVETVVAHDVIGRLMIQCARQPGLAQIWEDILGFENCEFYIKRWPQLDGMQFEDVLISFPDAIPCGVKVALSGGKIILNPDDSYVLQEGDEILVIAEDDDTYSPSTLPVVQGGYLPKDFNVPKSPERILFCGWRRDMEDMIMVLDAFLAPGSELWMFNEVPENERERKLIDGGLDFSRLENISLVNREGNAVIRRHLESLPLQLFDSILILADESVEDSAIQADSRSLATTLLLIRDIQAKRLPYREAMVSHVPRGSFSQGSWIGEMQQASDKSVIISEILDPRTKNLLSMSKISDYVPIE
;
A
#
# COMPACT_ATOMS: atom_id res chain seq x y z
N MET A 1 -5.00 -51.32 -39.79
CA MET A 1 -5.66 -50.86 -38.55
C MET A 1 -4.62 -50.96 -37.42
N SER A 2 -3.64 -50.06 -37.28
CA SER A 2 -3.45 -48.68 -37.74
C SER A 2 -4.50 -47.69 -37.24
N LEU A 3 -4.14 -46.96 -36.19
CA LEU A 3 -4.36 -45.52 -36.03
C LEU A 3 -3.44 -45.05 -34.89
N ASP A 4 -2.33 -44.42 -35.26
CA ASP A 4 -1.47 -43.70 -34.32
C ASP A 4 -2.05 -42.30 -34.09
N SER A 5 -1.98 -41.81 -32.85
CA SER A 5 -2.27 -40.41 -32.51
C SER A 5 -1.39 -39.97 -31.34
N SER A 6 -0.17 -39.54 -31.65
CA SER A 6 0.76 -38.95 -30.68
C SER A 6 0.33 -37.51 -30.37
N GLU A 7 -0.30 -37.29 -29.22
CA GLU A 7 -0.50 -35.93 -28.69
C GLU A 7 0.85 -35.36 -28.27
N GLN A 8 1.43 -34.50 -29.13
CA GLN A 8 2.56 -33.66 -28.75
C GLN A 8 2.03 -32.46 -27.95
N SER A 9 2.50 -32.33 -26.71
CA SER A 9 2.30 -31.11 -25.92
C SER A 9 2.91 -29.91 -26.65
N PRO A 10 2.25 -28.73 -26.67
CA PRO A 10 2.86 -27.53 -27.22
C PRO A 10 4.13 -27.16 -26.43
N PRO A 11 5.17 -26.62 -27.07
CA PRO A 11 6.34 -26.11 -26.35
C PRO A 11 5.96 -24.89 -25.50
N PRO A 12 6.69 -24.61 -24.40
CA PRO A 12 6.48 -23.38 -23.63
C PRO A 12 6.74 -22.15 -24.50
N VAL A 13 5.83 -21.18 -24.44
CA VAL A 13 5.92 -19.93 -25.22
C VAL A 13 6.87 -18.97 -24.49
N HIS A 14 8.17 -19.15 -24.71
CA HIS A 14 9.17 -18.17 -24.27
C HIS A 14 8.93 -16.83 -24.95
N ARG A 15 8.76 -15.80 -24.13
CA ARG A 15 8.50 -14.40 -24.48
C ARG A 15 9.57 -13.54 -23.83
N ASP A 16 10.83 -13.81 -24.21
CA ASP A 16 12.02 -13.15 -23.70
C ASP A 16 12.50 -12.16 -24.78
N TRP A 17 11.94 -10.95 -24.78
CA TRP A 17 11.94 -10.05 -25.96
C TRP A 17 13.30 -9.39 -26.23
N PHE A 18 14.17 -9.31 -25.22
CA PHE A 18 15.53 -8.75 -25.33
C PHE A 18 16.59 -9.76 -25.81
N PHE A 19 16.30 -11.07 -25.81
CA PHE A 19 17.31 -12.12 -25.99
C PHE A 19 16.83 -13.25 -26.92
N PRO A 20 17.08 -13.18 -28.23
CA PRO A 20 16.84 -14.31 -29.12
C PRO A 20 17.79 -15.47 -28.77
N SER A 21 17.22 -16.62 -28.39
CA SER A 21 17.98 -17.86 -28.17
C SER A 21 18.74 -18.27 -29.43
N ALA A 22 20.01 -18.65 -29.30
CA ALA A 22 20.87 -19.00 -30.43
C ALA A 22 20.26 -20.12 -31.30
N ALA A 23 20.18 -19.88 -32.61
CA ALA A 23 19.63 -20.84 -33.56
C ALA A 23 20.50 -22.11 -33.64
N PRO A 24 19.90 -23.31 -33.69
CA PRO A 24 20.67 -24.56 -33.70
C PRO A 24 21.45 -24.72 -35.01
N PHE A 25 22.78 -24.76 -34.93
CA PHE A 25 23.67 -24.96 -36.07
C PHE A 25 23.43 -26.32 -36.75
N LEU A 26 22.75 -26.31 -37.89
CA LEU A 26 22.54 -27.48 -38.75
C LEU A 26 23.83 -27.90 -39.45
N ASN A 27 24.65 -28.72 -38.77
CA ASN A 27 25.88 -29.31 -39.30
C ASN A 27 25.61 -30.34 -40.42
N ALA A 28 25.29 -29.85 -41.62
CA ALA A 28 25.07 -30.65 -42.82
C ALA A 28 26.39 -31.15 -43.44
N THR A 29 27.02 -32.17 -42.84
CA THR A 29 28.15 -32.89 -43.44
C THR A 29 27.80 -34.36 -43.71
N THR A 30 27.57 -34.68 -44.99
CA THR A 30 27.29 -36.05 -45.45
C THR A 30 28.57 -36.89 -45.58
N PRO A 31 28.65 -38.08 -44.95
CA PRO A 31 29.87 -38.90 -45.00
C PRO A 31 29.96 -39.74 -46.29
N ILE A 32 31.06 -39.56 -47.04
CA ILE A 32 31.44 -40.43 -48.17
C ILE A 32 32.25 -41.63 -47.61
N PRO A 33 31.90 -42.89 -47.91
CA PRO A 33 32.52 -44.06 -47.29
C PRO A 33 33.91 -44.37 -47.89
N SER A 34 34.93 -44.46 -47.03
CA SER A 34 36.28 -44.92 -47.38
C SER A 34 36.48 -46.42 -47.10
N ARG A 35 37.41 -47.05 -47.82
CA ARG A 35 37.55 -48.52 -47.87
C ARG A 35 38.36 -49.11 -46.70
N THR A 36 37.92 -50.29 -46.26
CA THR A 36 38.63 -51.20 -45.34
C THR A 36 39.97 -51.72 -45.90
N LEU A 37 40.99 -51.83 -45.04
CA LEU A 37 42.13 -52.74 -45.20
C LEU A 37 42.52 -53.37 -43.84
N ILE A 38 43.35 -54.43 -43.85
CA ILE A 38 43.23 -55.55 -42.90
C ILE A 38 44.55 -55.89 -42.16
N ASN A 39 44.53 -55.80 -40.82
CA ASN A 39 45.33 -56.59 -39.83
C ASN A 39 46.89 -56.51 -39.88
N PRO A 40 47.64 -57.17 -38.96
CA PRO A 40 47.51 -57.13 -37.48
C PRO A 40 48.88 -57.05 -36.74
N ARG A 41 48.88 -56.85 -35.40
CA ARG A 41 49.66 -57.67 -34.41
C ARG A 41 49.42 -57.30 -32.93
N LYS A 42 49.49 -58.34 -32.09
CA LYS A 42 49.65 -58.39 -30.59
C LYS A 42 51.10 -58.92 -30.30
N PRO A 43 51.63 -59.17 -29.06
CA PRO A 43 50.93 -59.49 -27.78
C PRO A 43 51.61 -59.17 -26.40
N TYR A 44 50.89 -59.50 -25.29
CA TYR A 44 51.33 -59.72 -23.89
C TYR A 44 51.92 -58.50 -23.10
N SER A 45 51.99 -58.44 -21.76
CA SER A 45 51.84 -59.46 -20.69
C SER A 45 51.08 -58.97 -19.42
N ALA A 46 51.42 -59.45 -18.20
CA ALA A 46 50.44 -59.99 -17.23
C ALA A 46 50.65 -59.72 -15.70
N PHE A 47 49.62 -60.07 -14.92
CA PHE A 47 49.40 -60.23 -13.44
C PHE A 47 50.53 -60.84 -12.54
N PRO A 48 50.40 -60.98 -11.17
CA PRO A 48 49.69 -60.20 -10.10
C PRO A 48 50.32 -60.17 -8.64
N SER A 49 49.66 -59.45 -7.71
CA SER A 49 49.33 -59.83 -6.28
C SER A 49 50.27 -59.66 -5.04
N THR A 50 49.61 -59.51 -3.85
CA THR A 50 50.05 -59.62 -2.42
C THR A 50 50.89 -58.48 -1.79
N GLY A 51 50.81 -58.15 -0.46
CA GLY A 51 49.81 -58.46 0.58
C GLY A 51 50.27 -58.33 2.07
N VAL A 52 49.39 -57.83 2.98
CA VAL A 52 49.40 -57.96 4.49
C VAL A 52 50.49 -57.16 5.27
N ARG A 53 50.24 -56.34 6.32
CA ARG A 53 49.76 -56.65 7.71
C ARG A 53 49.49 -55.36 8.57
N ALA A 54 48.78 -55.46 9.70
CA ALA A 54 48.60 -54.43 10.77
C ALA A 54 49.18 -54.92 12.14
N PRO A 55 49.13 -54.24 13.34
CA PRO A 55 47.88 -53.86 14.06
C PRO A 55 47.88 -52.72 15.17
N SER A 56 46.68 -52.23 15.55
CA SER A 56 46.28 -51.74 16.93
C SER A 56 46.93 -50.44 17.51
N ALA A 57 46.44 -49.75 18.58
CA ALA A 57 45.30 -49.96 19.50
C ALA A 57 44.72 -48.66 20.15
N SER A 58 43.37 -48.56 20.20
CA SER A 58 42.45 -48.03 21.25
C SER A 58 42.87 -47.08 22.42
N LYS A 59 42.03 -46.05 22.70
CA LYS A 59 41.25 -45.77 23.96
C LYS A 59 41.00 -44.26 24.25
N SER A 60 39.96 -44.00 25.05
CA SER A 60 39.45 -42.70 25.53
C SER A 60 39.65 -42.50 27.04
N TYR A 61 39.62 -41.25 27.56
CA TYR A 61 38.72 -40.81 28.66
C TYR A 61 38.84 -39.29 29.00
N PHE A 62 37.92 -38.83 29.86
CA PHE A 62 37.60 -37.45 30.26
C PHE A 62 38.61 -36.73 31.20
N ARG A 63 38.49 -35.38 31.22
CA ARG A 63 38.32 -34.46 32.39
C ARG A 63 39.42 -33.47 32.83
N ASP A 64 38.95 -32.23 33.06
CA ASP A 64 39.28 -31.19 34.06
C ASP A 64 40.73 -30.90 34.53
N ALA A 65 41.19 -29.64 34.32
CA ALA A 65 41.69 -28.75 35.41
C ALA A 65 42.00 -27.29 34.94
N ARG A 66 41.86 -26.31 35.85
CA ARG A 66 42.48 -24.96 35.82
C ARG A 66 43.53 -24.88 36.95
N PRO A 67 44.60 -24.05 36.82
CA PRO A 67 44.65 -22.70 37.47
C PRO A 67 45.31 -21.62 36.57
N GLN A 68 45.00 -20.31 36.67
CA GLN A 68 45.67 -19.23 37.48
C GLN A 68 47.22 -19.13 37.32
N HIS A 69 47.91 -17.98 37.42
CA HIS A 69 47.56 -16.57 37.72
C HIS A 69 48.74 -15.64 37.27
N SER A 70 48.50 -14.42 36.79
CA SER A 70 49.41 -13.26 36.99
C SER A 70 48.76 -11.93 36.54
N SER A 71 49.30 -10.79 37.00
CA SER A 71 48.75 -9.44 36.76
C SER A 71 49.82 -8.36 36.92
N PHE A 72 49.77 -7.26 36.16
CA PHE A 72 50.54 -6.04 36.47
C PHE A 72 49.77 -4.74 36.09
N ARG A 73 50.11 -3.64 36.78
CA ARG A 73 49.68 -2.25 36.54
C ARG A 73 50.81 -1.50 35.76
N SER A 74 50.79 -0.21 35.40
CA SER A 74 50.19 1.00 36.02
C SER A 74 50.36 2.28 35.16
N SER A 75 49.47 3.30 35.36
CA SER A 75 49.70 4.79 35.35
C SER A 75 50.58 5.47 34.27
N SER A 76 50.35 6.70 33.76
CA SER A 76 49.39 7.83 33.99
C SER A 76 49.57 8.85 32.81
N ALA A 77 49.10 10.10 32.71
CA ALA A 77 48.53 11.11 33.64
C ALA A 77 47.61 12.14 32.89
N THR A 78 47.48 13.37 33.39
CA THR A 78 46.60 14.47 32.88
C THR A 78 47.22 15.85 33.09
N PRO A 79 46.77 16.91 32.37
CA PRO A 79 45.88 17.92 33.00
C PRO A 79 44.75 18.46 32.09
N SER A 80 43.99 19.45 32.60
CA SER A 80 42.67 19.97 32.12
C SER A 80 42.51 21.46 32.53
N PRO A 81 41.32 22.13 32.56
CA PRO A 81 39.98 21.92 31.96
C PRO A 81 39.62 23.18 31.08
N PRO A 82 38.51 23.96 31.23
CA PRO A 82 37.06 23.70 31.44
C PRO A 82 36.09 24.43 30.45
N SER A 83 34.86 23.92 30.26
CA SER A 83 33.58 24.69 30.45
C SER A 83 32.31 23.85 30.17
N SER A 84 31.24 24.21 30.92
CA SER A 84 29.80 23.86 30.88
C SER A 84 29.23 22.82 29.87
N SER A 85 28.40 21.80 30.18
CA SER A 85 27.60 21.32 31.34
C SER A 85 26.05 21.40 31.24
N ALA A 86 25.40 20.32 30.77
CA ALA A 86 24.03 19.93 31.11
C ALA A 86 23.90 18.38 31.00
N PRO A 87 23.12 17.67 31.84
CA PRO A 87 23.32 16.22 32.03
C PRO A 87 22.19 15.31 31.50
N SER A 88 22.58 14.10 31.07
CA SER A 88 21.71 12.92 30.94
C SER A 88 21.90 11.97 32.14
N PRO A 89 20.83 11.32 32.67
CA PRO A 89 20.94 10.44 33.83
C PRO A 89 21.10 8.95 33.47
N ALA A 90 21.90 8.24 34.28
CA ALA A 90 22.08 6.79 34.27
C ALA A 90 22.12 6.27 35.75
N PRO A 91 22.13 4.96 36.06
CA PRO A 91 20.96 4.37 36.72
C PRO A 91 21.25 3.59 38.03
N ILE A 92 20.26 2.80 38.50
CA ILE A 92 20.35 1.51 39.25
C ILE A 92 19.87 1.45 40.74
N ARG A 93 18.88 0.54 40.96
CA ARG A 93 18.50 -0.27 42.16
C ARG A 93 17.57 0.26 43.29
N ARG A 94 16.43 -0.46 43.42
CA ARG A 94 15.77 -1.06 44.63
C ARG A 94 15.41 -0.10 45.79
N ARG A 95 14.18 -0.09 46.34
CA ARG A 95 13.29 -1.21 46.78
C ARG A 95 11.80 -0.80 46.69
N ASP A 96 10.77 -1.65 46.73
CA ASP A 96 10.56 -3.10 46.55
C ASP A 96 9.05 -3.35 46.27
N PRO A 97 8.61 -4.52 45.72
CA PRO A 97 7.28 -4.66 45.11
C PRO A 97 6.14 -5.13 46.03
N ARG A 98 4.90 -4.75 45.69
CA ARG A 98 3.65 -5.45 46.06
C ARG A 98 2.71 -5.53 44.85
N TYR A 99 1.98 -6.64 44.74
CA TYR A 99 1.04 -7.03 43.67
C TYR A 99 1.63 -7.26 42.26
N ALA A 100 2.03 -8.51 41.99
CA ALA A 100 2.22 -9.05 40.64
C ALA A 100 2.01 -10.58 40.60
N ALA A 101 0.80 -11.03 40.23
CA ALA A 101 0.38 -12.41 39.92
C ALA A 101 -1.12 -12.36 39.52
N VAL A 102 -1.70 -13.13 38.58
CA VAL A 102 -1.23 -14.23 37.71
C VAL A 102 -1.76 -13.99 36.28
N ARG A 103 -0.97 -14.34 35.25
CA ARG A 103 -1.45 -14.53 33.86
C ARG A 103 -1.55 -16.04 33.57
N ARG A 104 -2.63 -16.52 32.95
CA ARG A 104 -2.67 -17.87 32.33
C ARG A 104 -3.34 -17.83 30.97
N LYS A 105 -2.82 -18.64 30.05
CA LYS A 105 -3.42 -18.93 28.73
C LYS A 105 -4.71 -19.72 28.92
N VAL A 106 -5.63 -19.59 27.95
CA VAL A 106 -6.65 -20.60 27.65
C VAL A 106 -6.29 -21.18 26.29
N CYS A 107 -6.28 -22.52 26.17
CA CYS A 107 -6.23 -23.19 24.87
C CYS A 107 -7.65 -23.62 24.48
N PHE A 108 -7.89 -23.76 23.17
CA PHE A 108 -9.04 -24.48 22.66
C PHE A 108 -8.69 -25.98 22.59
N ASP A 109 -9.58 -26.82 23.09
CA ASP A 109 -9.59 -28.27 22.85
C ASP A 109 -11.02 -28.71 22.48
N ALA A 110 -11.12 -29.68 21.57
CA ALA A 110 -12.39 -30.11 20.98
C ALA A 110 -13.00 -31.33 21.70
N PRO A 111 -14.34 -31.46 21.76
CA PRO A 111 -14.99 -32.61 22.37
C PRO A 111 -14.94 -33.86 21.47
N SER A 112 -14.33 -34.93 21.96
CA SER A 112 -14.31 -36.25 21.31
C SER A 112 -15.53 -37.10 21.68
N ARG A 113 -15.86 -38.10 20.85
CA ARG A 113 -17.00 -39.01 21.05
C ARG A 113 -16.60 -40.29 21.80
N THR A 114 -17.38 -40.67 22.81
CA THR A 114 -17.67 -42.06 23.26
C THR A 114 -18.82 -42.01 24.29
N ALA A 115 -19.49 -43.10 24.69
CA ALA A 115 -20.22 -44.15 23.96
C ALA A 115 -20.73 -45.20 24.98
N ASP A 116 -22.03 -45.54 24.88
CA ASP A 116 -22.64 -46.86 25.20
C ASP A 116 -23.18 -47.19 26.62
N LYS A 117 -24.29 -47.99 26.63
CA LYS A 117 -25.06 -48.71 27.69
C LYS A 117 -25.62 -47.95 28.92
N GLY A 118 -26.87 -48.19 29.36
CA GLY A 118 -27.98 -49.01 28.81
C GLY A 118 -29.11 -49.34 29.82
N ARG A 119 -30.24 -49.90 29.31
CA ARG A 119 -31.47 -50.40 30.02
C ARG A 119 -32.34 -49.34 30.75
N SER A 120 -33.63 -49.13 30.41
CA SER A 120 -34.89 -49.93 30.51
C SER A 120 -35.71 -49.52 31.76
N ASP A 121 -37.07 -49.56 31.86
CA ASP A 121 -38.17 -50.22 31.13
C ASP A 121 -39.47 -49.34 31.09
N GLY A 122 -40.52 -49.77 30.35
CA GLY A 122 -41.90 -49.20 30.36
C GLY A 122 -42.32 -48.46 29.07
N VAL A 123 -43.44 -48.69 28.34
CA VAL A 123 -44.85 -49.08 28.63
C VAL A 123 -45.66 -47.87 29.19
N GLU A 124 -46.77 -47.36 28.63
CA GLU A 124 -47.71 -47.88 27.60
C GLU A 124 -48.47 -46.82 26.73
N ILE A 125 -48.85 -47.25 25.52
CA ILE A 125 -49.96 -46.93 24.56
C ILE A 125 -50.91 -45.70 24.75
N GLY A 126 -51.19 -45.02 23.63
CA GLY A 126 -52.36 -44.14 23.34
C GLY A 126 -52.01 -43.12 22.23
N ARG A 127 -52.47 -43.13 20.96
CA ARG A 127 -53.83 -43.16 20.35
C ARG A 127 -54.74 -41.99 20.80
N ASP A 128 -55.36 -41.20 19.92
CA ASP A 128 -55.61 -41.37 18.46
C ASP A 128 -55.59 -40.06 17.61
N GLU A 129 -55.54 -40.27 16.29
CA GLU A 129 -56.00 -39.48 15.11
C GLU A 129 -56.02 -37.92 15.11
N ARG A 130 -55.37 -37.24 14.13
CA ARG A 130 -55.90 -36.70 12.83
C ARG A 130 -57.07 -35.69 12.99
N THR A 131 -57.23 -34.62 12.19
CA THR A 131 -56.90 -34.42 10.77
C THR A 131 -56.39 -33.02 10.39
N THR A 132 -55.67 -32.99 9.27
CA THR A 132 -55.31 -31.87 8.37
C THR A 132 -56.21 -30.61 8.33
N GLY A 133 -55.58 -29.44 8.24
CA GLY A 133 -56.19 -28.18 7.78
C GLY A 133 -55.14 -27.19 7.27
N VAL A 134 -55.06 -26.95 5.96
CA VAL A 134 -54.00 -26.13 5.33
C VAL A 134 -54.30 -24.64 5.42
N ARG A 135 -53.30 -23.82 5.81
CA ARG A 135 -53.27 -22.38 5.52
C ARG A 135 -51.85 -21.88 5.26
N PHE A 136 -51.72 -20.98 4.30
CA PHE A 136 -50.47 -20.26 3.99
C PHE A 136 -49.98 -19.48 5.21
N GLY A 137 -48.72 -19.66 5.59
CA GLY A 137 -48.05 -18.92 6.67
C GLY A 137 -46.88 -18.10 6.12
N VAL A 138 -47.03 -16.78 6.06
CA VAL A 138 -45.92 -15.87 5.78
C VAL A 138 -44.98 -15.85 6.98
N PHE A 139 -43.69 -16.05 6.73
CA PHE A 139 -42.67 -16.12 7.79
C PHE A 139 -42.38 -14.73 8.36
N LEU A 140 -42.99 -14.40 9.50
CA LEU A 140 -42.57 -13.31 10.37
C LEU A 140 -42.03 -13.90 11.68
N GLY A 141 -40.74 -13.67 11.93
CA GLY A 141 -40.01 -14.28 13.04
C GLY A 141 -40.56 -13.86 14.40
N GLY A 142 -41.09 -14.84 15.15
CA GLY A 142 -41.76 -14.63 16.43
C GLY A 142 -40.83 -14.26 17.59
N GLY A 143 -40.26 -13.06 17.58
CA GLY A 143 -39.62 -12.45 18.74
C GLY A 143 -40.65 -12.26 19.87
N ARG A 144 -40.60 -13.13 20.89
CA ARG A 144 -41.64 -13.25 21.93
C ARG A 144 -41.56 -12.11 22.96
N VAL A 145 -41.94 -10.89 22.55
CA VAL A 145 -41.99 -9.69 23.40
C VAL A 145 -42.91 -9.94 24.60
N ARG A 146 -42.32 -10.17 25.78
CA ARG A 146 -43.04 -10.41 27.03
C ARG A 146 -43.49 -9.07 27.63
N VAL A 147 -44.49 -8.46 27.00
CA VAL A 147 -45.05 -7.14 27.35
C VAL A 147 -45.29 -7.04 28.86
N TRP A 148 -44.69 -6.02 29.49
CA TRP A 148 -44.89 -5.72 30.91
C TRP A 148 -46.29 -5.10 31.12
N TRP A 149 -47.27 -5.99 31.29
CA TRP A 149 -48.65 -5.64 31.62
C TRP A 149 -48.80 -4.58 32.73
N PRO A 150 -48.05 -4.56 33.87
CA PRO A 150 -48.25 -3.52 34.87
C PRO A 150 -47.84 -2.11 34.40
N VAL A 151 -46.81 -1.96 33.55
CA VAL A 151 -46.41 -0.65 33.01
C VAL A 151 -47.35 -0.22 31.89
N ALA A 152 -47.75 -1.14 31.02
CA ALA A 152 -48.78 -0.87 30.01
C ALA A 152 -50.12 -0.49 30.65
N ALA A 153 -50.53 -1.18 31.74
CA ALA A 153 -51.74 -0.87 32.49
C ALA A 153 -51.64 0.45 33.26
N LEU A 154 -50.50 0.78 33.87
CA LEU A 154 -50.32 2.08 34.53
C LEU A 154 -50.36 3.24 33.52
N ALA A 155 -49.67 3.10 32.38
CA ALA A 155 -49.71 4.07 31.30
C ALA A 155 -51.12 4.22 30.72
N ALA A 156 -51.81 3.11 30.43
CA ALA A 156 -53.19 3.11 29.98
C ALA A 156 -54.14 3.75 31.02
N PHE A 157 -53.98 3.44 32.31
CA PHE A 157 -54.78 4.02 33.40
C PHE A 157 -54.59 5.54 33.47
N ILE A 158 -53.35 6.02 33.44
CA ILE A 158 -53.02 7.46 33.38
C ILE A 158 -53.63 8.10 32.14
N ILE A 159 -53.53 7.48 30.96
CA ILE A 159 -54.15 7.98 29.71
C ILE A 159 -55.67 8.00 29.80
N THR A 160 -56.33 7.00 30.41
CA THR A 160 -57.79 7.00 30.61
C THR A 160 -58.25 8.01 31.66
N CYS A 161 -57.49 8.22 32.73
CA CYS A 161 -57.77 9.28 33.71
C CYS A 161 -57.57 10.67 33.09
N PHE A 162 -56.50 10.87 32.31
CA PHE A 162 -56.22 12.15 31.65
C PHE A 162 -57.25 12.48 30.57
N SER A 163 -57.62 11.51 29.72
CA SER A 163 -58.71 11.68 28.74
C SER A 163 -60.08 11.84 29.40
N SER A 164 -60.36 11.18 30.53
CA SER A 164 -61.58 11.42 31.32
C SER A 164 -61.62 12.82 31.94
N LEU A 165 -60.48 13.34 32.42
CA LEU A 165 -60.35 14.69 32.96
C LEU A 165 -60.51 15.75 31.85
N LEU A 166 -59.87 15.55 30.69
CA LEU A 166 -60.06 16.40 29.50
C LEU A 166 -61.52 16.39 29.04
N HIS A 167 -62.15 15.21 28.95
CA HIS A 167 -63.55 15.11 28.55
C HIS A 167 -64.49 15.79 29.56
N LYS A 168 -64.26 15.63 30.87
CA LYS A 168 -65.01 16.39 31.90
C LYS A 168 -64.78 17.90 31.79
N SER A 169 -63.55 18.34 31.54
CA SER A 169 -63.22 19.76 31.35
C SER A 169 -63.96 20.36 30.16
N PHE A 170 -63.90 19.71 28.98
CA PHE A 170 -64.68 20.12 27.80
C PHE A 170 -66.21 20.10 28.05
N THR A 171 -66.72 19.12 28.79
CA THR A 171 -68.16 19.03 29.11
C THR A 171 -68.61 20.17 30.03
N LEU A 172 -67.81 20.49 31.06
CA LEU A 172 -68.05 21.64 31.93
C LEU A 172 -67.95 22.96 31.16
N GLN A 173 -66.98 23.11 30.26
CA GLN A 173 -66.83 24.30 29.43
C GLN A 173 -68.02 24.47 28.48
N GLY A 174 -68.53 23.39 27.89
CA GLY A 174 -69.77 23.40 27.10
C GLY A 174 -71.02 23.74 27.92
N GLN A 175 -71.10 23.28 29.17
CA GLN A 175 -72.18 23.68 30.09
C GLN A 175 -72.11 25.17 30.46
N VAL A 176 -70.92 25.71 30.70
CA VAL A 176 -70.71 27.15 30.97
C VAL A 176 -71.13 28.00 29.76
N VAL A 177 -70.74 27.61 28.53
CA VAL A 177 -71.15 28.32 27.31
C VAL A 177 -72.67 28.29 27.12
N ASN A 178 -73.33 27.15 27.34
CA ASN A 178 -74.80 27.05 27.27
C ASN A 178 -75.50 27.93 28.34
N LEU A 179 -74.98 27.96 29.56
CA LEU A 179 -75.49 28.84 30.62
C LEU A 179 -75.28 30.32 30.30
N GLN A 180 -74.13 30.71 29.73
CA GLN A 180 -73.88 32.07 29.26
C GLN A 180 -74.82 32.47 28.11
N ASP A 181 -75.10 31.56 27.18
CA ASP A 181 -76.03 31.80 26.08
C ASP A 181 -77.48 31.98 26.59
N GLN A 182 -77.93 31.13 27.53
CA GLN A 182 -79.22 31.29 28.20
C GLN A 182 -79.32 32.61 29.00
N ILE A 183 -78.26 33.02 29.71
CA ILE A 183 -78.22 34.32 30.41
C ILE A 183 -78.29 35.47 29.39
N SER A 184 -77.63 35.35 28.23
CA SER A 184 -77.72 36.34 27.14
C SER A 184 -79.14 36.42 26.55
N MET A 185 -79.82 35.27 26.42
CA MET A 185 -81.19 35.17 25.93
C MET A 185 -82.20 35.75 26.92
N LEU A 186 -81.99 35.56 28.23
CA LEU A 186 -82.78 36.19 29.29
C LEU A 186 -82.54 37.71 29.31
N ASN A 187 -81.30 38.19 29.24
CA ASN A 187 -81.01 39.62 29.19
C ASN A 187 -81.60 40.30 27.95
N ARG A 188 -81.56 39.65 26.77
CA ARG A 188 -82.26 40.16 25.56
C ARG A 188 -83.78 40.22 25.72
N ARG A 189 -84.38 39.34 26.53
CA ARG A 189 -85.81 39.43 26.88
C ARG A 189 -86.09 40.52 27.90
N LEU A 190 -85.20 40.74 28.87
CA LEU A 190 -85.29 41.81 29.86
C LEU A 190 -85.19 43.19 29.19
N GLN A 191 -84.21 43.39 28.31
CA GLN A 191 -84.04 44.59 27.48
C GLN A 191 -85.17 44.82 26.47
N ALA A 192 -86.05 43.84 26.23
CA ALA A 192 -87.26 44.00 25.43
C ALA A 192 -88.51 44.37 26.26
N CYS A 193 -88.36 44.48 27.60
CA CYS A 193 -89.43 44.82 28.53
C CYS A 193 -89.18 46.13 29.30
N ASP A 194 -87.92 46.49 29.58
CA ASP A 194 -87.58 47.78 30.17
C ASP A 194 -87.38 48.88 29.11
N LEU A 195 -87.94 50.07 29.39
CA LEU A 195 -87.94 51.21 28.48
C LEU A 195 -87.24 52.42 29.12
N TYR A 196 -85.99 52.23 29.59
CA TYR A 196 -85.04 53.30 29.95
C TYR A 196 -83.57 52.80 29.95
N ASP A 197 -82.59 53.71 30.00
CA ASP A 197 -81.16 53.48 29.74
C ASP A 197 -80.42 52.45 30.63
N PRO A 198 -79.48 51.66 30.06
CA PRO A 198 -78.55 50.81 30.80
C PRO A 198 -77.12 51.39 30.90
N VAL A 199 -76.57 51.47 32.12
CA VAL A 199 -75.14 51.81 32.38
C VAL A 199 -74.54 50.88 33.45
N ASP A 200 -73.34 50.34 33.18
CA ASP A 200 -72.34 49.78 34.12
C ASP A 200 -72.76 48.78 35.21
N VAL A 201 -73.37 47.65 34.83
CA VAL A 201 -73.47 46.45 35.71
C VAL A 201 -72.96 45.15 35.04
N VAL A 202 -73.14 44.99 33.71
CA VAL A 202 -72.87 43.73 33.00
C VAL A 202 -71.36 43.44 32.79
N SER A 203 -70.54 44.48 32.74
CA SER A 203 -69.08 44.39 32.54
C SER A 203 -68.38 43.61 33.65
N ILE A 204 -68.73 43.85 34.92
CA ILE A 204 -68.03 43.31 36.09
C ILE A 204 -68.12 41.77 36.14
N ILE A 205 -69.34 41.22 36.04
CA ILE A 205 -69.60 39.78 36.18
C ILE A 205 -68.97 38.97 35.02
N SER A 206 -68.85 39.58 33.83
CA SER A 206 -68.23 38.92 32.67
C SER A 206 -66.69 38.87 32.74
N GLN A 207 -66.04 39.83 33.42
CA GLN A 207 -64.59 39.83 33.61
C GLN A 207 -64.14 38.78 34.64
N ASP A 208 -64.79 38.68 35.80
CA ASP A 208 -64.38 37.76 36.88
C ASP A 208 -64.40 36.29 36.45
N GLY A 209 -65.43 35.86 35.69
CA GLY A 209 -65.52 34.49 35.19
C GLY A 209 -64.39 34.11 34.23
N ALA A 210 -64.02 35.03 33.34
CA ALA A 210 -62.90 34.85 32.43
C ALA A 210 -61.55 34.83 33.17
N LEU A 211 -61.38 35.72 34.16
CA LEU A 211 -60.19 35.82 34.99
C LEU A 211 -59.95 34.52 35.78
N LEU A 212 -60.98 33.96 36.41
CA LEU A 212 -60.92 32.70 37.15
C LEU A 212 -60.56 31.50 36.27
N SER A 213 -61.20 31.37 35.11
CA SER A 213 -60.93 30.28 34.16
C SER A 213 -59.48 30.31 33.66
N ASN A 214 -58.98 31.50 33.30
CA ASN A 214 -57.60 31.70 32.87
C ASN A 214 -56.60 31.37 34.01
N LYS A 215 -56.89 31.81 35.24
CA LYS A 215 -56.05 31.53 36.44
C LYS A 215 -55.94 30.04 36.77
N HIS A 216 -57.01 29.26 36.60
CA HIS A 216 -56.96 27.80 36.76
C HIS A 216 -56.11 27.15 35.65
N LEU A 217 -56.20 27.63 34.41
CA LEU A 217 -55.47 27.07 33.26
C LEU A 217 -53.96 27.37 33.35
N LYS A 218 -53.58 28.58 33.79
CA LYS A 218 -52.19 28.95 34.12
C LYS A 218 -51.60 28.10 35.24
N ASN A 219 -52.33 27.94 36.36
CA ASN A 219 -51.91 27.07 37.47
C ASN A 219 -51.73 25.60 37.02
N PHE A 220 -52.58 25.10 36.13
CA PHE A 220 -52.46 23.76 35.56
C PHE A 220 -51.22 23.63 34.66
N ALA A 221 -50.93 24.61 33.80
CA ALA A 221 -49.73 24.62 32.96
C ALA A 221 -48.44 24.63 33.78
N LEU A 222 -48.40 25.43 34.86
CA LEU A 222 -47.28 25.48 35.82
C LEU A 222 -47.11 24.13 36.53
N PHE A 223 -48.19 23.54 37.06
CA PHE A 223 -48.12 22.24 37.71
C PHE A 223 -47.69 21.13 36.73
N PHE A 224 -48.12 21.19 35.47
CA PHE A 224 -47.76 20.24 34.42
C PHE A 224 -46.28 20.30 34.03
N SER A 225 -45.71 21.51 33.85
CA SER A 225 -44.28 21.64 33.54
C SER A 225 -43.39 21.20 34.73
N LEU A 226 -43.79 21.53 35.96
CA LEU A 226 -43.09 21.13 37.18
C LEU A 226 -43.21 19.62 37.45
N ALA A 227 -44.35 19.00 37.10
CA ALA A 227 -44.50 17.54 37.08
C ALA A 227 -43.60 16.88 36.02
N MET A 228 -43.59 17.38 34.78
CA MET A 228 -42.75 16.82 33.71
C MET A 228 -41.25 16.94 34.00
N LEU A 229 -40.81 18.00 34.69
CA LEU A 229 -39.42 18.16 35.10
C LEU A 229 -39.02 17.25 36.29
N SER A 230 -39.98 16.88 37.15
CA SER A 230 -39.72 16.00 38.31
C SER A 230 -39.92 14.50 38.02
N ILE A 231 -40.73 14.15 37.02
CA ILE A 231 -40.98 12.76 36.59
C ILE A 231 -39.67 11.96 36.32
N PRO A 232 -38.65 12.47 35.61
CA PRO A 232 -37.39 11.73 35.38
C PRO A 232 -36.66 11.37 36.69
N LEU A 233 -36.62 12.30 37.66
CA LEU A 233 -35.97 12.09 38.96
C LEU A 233 -36.76 11.07 39.81
N ILE A 234 -38.09 11.11 39.75
CA ILE A 234 -38.97 10.13 40.40
C ILE A 234 -38.78 8.75 39.77
N ILE A 235 -38.72 8.65 38.44
CA ILE A 235 -38.49 7.39 37.72
C ILE A 235 -37.13 6.78 38.08
N LEU A 236 -36.04 7.56 38.05
CA LEU A 236 -34.71 7.07 38.44
C LEU A 236 -34.71 6.55 39.89
N LYS A 237 -35.24 7.33 40.83
CA LYS A 237 -35.33 6.94 42.25
C LYS A 237 -36.24 5.72 42.48
N TYR A 238 -37.28 5.54 41.67
CA TYR A 238 -38.18 4.39 41.70
C TYR A 238 -37.53 3.12 41.12
N ILE A 239 -36.77 3.24 40.03
CA ILE A 239 -36.00 2.12 39.47
C ILE A 239 -34.89 1.70 40.43
N ASP A 240 -34.20 2.64 41.07
CA ASP A 240 -33.22 2.34 42.12
C ASP A 240 -33.88 1.60 43.30
N HIS A 241 -35.06 2.05 43.76
CA HIS A 241 -35.81 1.37 44.83
C HIS A 241 -36.28 -0.04 44.43
N ILE A 242 -36.68 -0.25 43.17
CA ILE A 242 -36.98 -1.59 42.64
C ILE A 242 -35.71 -2.44 42.56
N SER A 243 -34.58 -1.87 42.15
CA SER A 243 -33.30 -2.59 42.08
C SER A 243 -32.82 -3.06 43.45
N TYR A 244 -33.09 -2.27 44.50
CA TYR A 244 -32.83 -2.64 45.89
C TYR A 244 -33.71 -3.81 46.34
N LEU A 245 -35.02 -3.76 46.09
CA LEU A 245 -35.97 -4.83 46.45
C LEU A 245 -35.70 -6.15 45.70
N ARG A 246 -35.32 -6.06 44.41
CA ARG A 246 -35.06 -7.22 43.55
C ARG A 246 -33.75 -7.96 43.85
N ARG A 247 -32.89 -7.39 44.72
CA ARG A 247 -31.59 -7.95 45.15
C ARG A 247 -31.71 -9.08 46.19
N SER A 248 -32.90 -9.66 46.34
CA SER A 248 -33.29 -10.63 47.38
C SER A 248 -33.45 -12.08 46.88
N SER A 249 -33.15 -12.34 45.60
CA SER A 249 -33.21 -13.67 44.97
C SER A 249 -32.01 -13.87 44.06
N ASP A 250 -31.36 -15.04 44.16
CA ASP A 250 -30.12 -15.35 43.43
C ASP A 250 -30.30 -15.32 41.90
N SER A 251 -29.65 -14.35 41.26
CA SER A 251 -29.28 -14.34 39.84
C SER A 251 -28.37 -13.13 39.55
N GLU A 252 -27.35 -13.29 38.71
CA GLU A 252 -26.52 -12.17 38.23
C GLU A 252 -27.21 -11.37 37.12
N GLU A 253 -28.50 -11.05 37.28
CA GLU A 253 -29.21 -10.19 36.33
C GLU A 253 -28.68 -8.75 36.41
N VAL A 254 -27.89 -8.35 35.41
CA VAL A 254 -27.34 -6.99 35.24
C VAL A 254 -28.44 -5.95 35.42
N SER A 255 -28.21 -4.96 36.30
CA SER A 255 -29.23 -3.98 36.68
C SER A 255 -29.82 -3.21 35.49
N LEU A 256 -31.13 -2.95 35.54
CA LEU A 256 -31.88 -2.34 34.43
C LEU A 256 -31.28 -0.99 33.99
N ASN A 257 -30.78 -0.18 34.93
CA ASN A 257 -30.07 1.07 34.61
C ASN A 257 -28.85 0.83 33.72
N LYS A 258 -28.05 -0.22 33.98
CA LYS A 258 -26.90 -0.59 33.12
C LYS A 258 -27.34 -1.11 31.75
N GLN A 259 -28.42 -1.89 31.68
CA GLN A 259 -28.97 -2.36 30.41
C GLN A 259 -29.51 -1.21 29.54
N LEU A 260 -30.14 -0.22 30.16
CA LEU A 260 -30.74 0.93 29.48
C LEU A 260 -29.66 1.95 29.06
N ALA A 261 -28.67 2.22 29.92
CA ALA A 261 -27.48 2.98 29.57
C ALA A 261 -26.74 2.32 28.39
N TYR A 262 -26.40 1.03 28.48
CA TYR A 262 -25.74 0.30 27.39
C TYR A 262 -26.50 0.38 26.06
N ARG A 263 -27.84 0.30 26.08
CA ARG A 263 -28.66 0.47 24.86
C ARG A 263 -28.63 1.90 24.32
N ALA A 264 -28.57 2.92 25.19
CA ALA A 264 -28.39 4.31 24.78
C ALA A 264 -26.98 4.53 24.19
N ASP A 265 -25.94 4.01 24.85
CA ASP A 265 -24.54 4.11 24.41
C ASP A 265 -24.34 3.44 23.04
N VAL A 266 -24.90 2.23 22.83
CA VAL A 266 -24.88 1.55 21.53
C VAL A 266 -25.66 2.34 20.47
N PHE A 267 -26.82 2.91 20.82
CA PHE A 267 -27.59 3.73 19.87
C PHE A 267 -26.84 5.01 19.45
N LEU A 268 -26.20 5.70 20.41
CA LEU A 268 -25.44 6.94 20.24
C LEU A 268 -24.06 6.76 19.59
N SER A 269 -23.53 5.53 19.57
CA SER A 269 -22.26 5.19 18.92
C SER A 269 -22.42 4.59 17.53
N VAL A 270 -23.46 3.77 17.29
CA VAL A 270 -23.70 3.14 15.98
C VAL A 270 -24.24 4.13 14.94
N HIS A 271 -24.99 5.15 15.36
CA HIS A 271 -25.61 6.12 14.45
C HIS A 271 -25.00 7.53 14.64
N PRO A 272 -24.21 8.06 13.68
CA PRO A 272 -23.62 9.40 13.78
C PRO A 272 -24.67 10.50 14.06
N TYR A 273 -25.85 10.38 13.44
CA TYR A 273 -26.97 11.32 13.59
C TYR A 273 -27.70 11.23 14.94
N ALA A 274 -27.46 10.21 15.77
CA ALA A 274 -28.18 10.06 17.04
C ALA A 274 -27.80 11.14 18.07
N LYS A 275 -26.53 11.59 18.08
CA LYS A 275 -26.05 12.67 18.97
C LYS A 275 -26.77 14.01 18.69
N PRO A 276 -26.75 14.58 17.45
CA PRO A 276 -27.47 15.82 17.16
C PRO A 276 -29.00 15.66 17.25
N LEU A 277 -29.56 14.49 16.93
CA LEU A 277 -31.01 14.27 17.05
C LEU A 277 -31.47 14.21 18.51
N ALA A 278 -30.68 13.61 19.41
CA ALA A 278 -30.94 13.66 20.85
C ALA A 278 -30.84 15.09 21.41
N LEU A 279 -29.88 15.89 20.92
CA LEU A 279 -29.76 17.29 21.30
C LEU A 279 -30.91 18.16 20.78
N LEU A 280 -31.39 17.92 19.54
CA LEU A 280 -32.57 18.56 18.97
C LEU A 280 -33.87 18.17 19.71
N PHE A 281 -33.97 16.94 20.20
CA PHE A 281 -35.07 16.56 21.09
C PHE A 281 -34.99 17.30 22.44
N ALA A 282 -33.79 17.49 22.98
CA ALA A 282 -33.57 18.24 24.22
C ALA A 282 -33.84 19.75 24.08
N THR A 283 -33.48 20.40 22.95
CA THR A 283 -33.85 21.80 22.68
C THR A 283 -35.37 21.94 22.63
N LEU A 284 -36.05 21.12 21.84
CA LEU A 284 -37.50 21.17 21.68
C LEU A 284 -38.23 20.95 23.02
N LEU A 285 -37.79 19.97 23.81
CA LEU A 285 -38.34 19.69 25.13
C LEU A 285 -38.12 20.86 26.11
N LEU A 286 -36.95 21.52 26.09
CA LEU A 286 -36.69 22.72 26.90
C LEU A 286 -37.58 23.89 26.48
N ILE A 287 -37.77 24.13 25.18
CA ILE A 287 -38.64 25.21 24.66
C ILE A 287 -40.11 24.96 25.04
N CYS A 288 -40.61 23.73 24.89
CA CYS A 288 -41.98 23.39 25.24
C CYS A 288 -42.24 23.47 26.76
N LEU A 289 -41.34 22.93 27.59
CA LEU A 289 -41.49 23.00 29.06
C LEU A 289 -41.28 24.43 29.58
N GLY A 290 -40.32 25.18 29.02
CA GLY A 290 -40.06 26.57 29.34
C GLY A 290 -41.23 27.48 28.98
N GLY A 291 -41.80 27.34 27.78
CA GLY A 291 -42.97 28.11 27.35
C GLY A 291 -44.22 27.82 28.18
N LEU A 292 -44.44 26.55 28.60
CA LEU A 292 -45.52 26.18 29.52
C LEU A 292 -45.29 26.73 30.94
N ALA A 293 -44.05 26.77 31.41
CA ALA A 293 -43.70 27.40 32.69
C ALA A 293 -43.87 28.94 32.65
N LEU A 294 -43.46 29.60 31.56
CA LEU A 294 -43.68 31.03 31.35
C LEU A 294 -45.17 31.38 31.26
N PHE A 295 -45.96 30.61 30.51
CA PHE A 295 -47.42 30.80 30.42
C PHE A 295 -48.12 30.66 31.79
N GLY A 296 -47.60 29.81 32.68
CA GLY A 296 -48.11 29.67 34.04
C GLY A 296 -47.85 30.87 34.97
N VAL A 297 -46.96 31.80 34.58
CA VAL A 297 -46.40 32.84 35.46
C VAL A 297 -46.45 34.26 34.85
N THR A 298 -46.63 34.38 33.53
CA THR A 298 -46.74 35.63 32.76
C THR A 298 -48.13 35.78 32.16
N ASP A 299 -48.61 37.02 31.98
CA ASP A 299 -49.97 37.30 31.50
C ASP A 299 -50.14 37.33 29.95
N GLY A 300 -49.18 36.78 29.20
CA GLY A 300 -49.24 36.66 27.74
C GLY A 300 -50.05 35.46 27.23
N SER A 301 -50.15 35.29 25.90
CA SER A 301 -50.71 34.08 25.31
C SER A 301 -49.68 32.93 25.31
N LEU A 302 -50.17 31.70 25.20
CA LEU A 302 -49.30 30.51 25.15
C LEU A 302 -48.36 30.52 23.92
N ALA A 303 -48.76 31.16 22.82
CA ALA A 303 -47.90 31.34 21.64
C ALA A 303 -46.75 32.33 21.94
N ASP A 304 -47.07 33.47 22.59
CA ASP A 304 -46.06 34.46 22.98
C ASP A 304 -45.08 33.87 23.99
N CYS A 305 -45.55 33.07 24.96
CA CYS A 305 -44.70 32.42 25.95
C CYS A 305 -43.80 31.32 25.35
N LEU A 306 -44.26 30.59 24.33
CA LEU A 306 -43.41 29.66 23.57
C LEU A 306 -42.35 30.40 22.74
N TRP A 307 -42.72 31.52 22.09
CA TRP A 307 -41.79 32.37 21.37
C TRP A 307 -40.73 32.99 22.30
N LEU A 308 -41.14 33.45 23.48
CA LEU A 308 -40.27 33.98 24.53
C LEU A 308 -39.33 32.89 25.09
N SER A 309 -39.83 31.65 25.25
CA SER A 309 -38.98 30.52 25.63
C SER A 309 -37.96 30.16 24.55
N TRP A 310 -38.30 30.32 23.27
CA TRP A 310 -37.35 30.15 22.17
C TRP A 310 -36.28 31.24 22.18
N THR A 311 -36.63 32.51 22.35
CA THR A 311 -35.63 33.59 22.39
C THR A 311 -34.70 33.49 23.60
N TYR A 312 -35.15 32.96 24.74
CA TYR A 312 -34.30 32.67 25.90
C TYR A 312 -33.37 31.45 25.71
N VAL A 313 -33.76 30.47 24.90
CA VAL A 313 -32.90 29.32 24.55
C VAL A 313 -31.88 29.70 23.47
N ALA A 314 -32.28 30.51 22.48
CA ALA A 314 -31.45 30.91 21.36
C ALA A 314 -30.44 32.02 21.71
N ASP A 315 -30.85 32.99 22.54
CA ASP A 315 -29.96 33.97 23.16
C ASP A 315 -30.31 34.15 24.64
N SER A 316 -29.44 33.57 25.47
CA SER A 316 -29.56 33.59 26.93
C SER A 316 -29.70 35.00 27.51
N GLY A 317 -29.21 36.05 26.85
CA GLY A 317 -29.25 37.44 27.32
C GLY A 317 -30.65 38.02 27.46
N ASN A 318 -31.62 37.54 26.67
CA ASN A 318 -32.99 38.07 26.62
C ASN A 318 -33.76 37.96 27.96
N HIS A 319 -33.32 37.11 28.89
CA HIS A 319 -33.93 36.98 30.23
C HIS A 319 -33.92 38.29 31.04
N ALA A 320 -32.97 39.20 30.76
CA ALA A 320 -32.85 40.47 31.47
C ALA A 320 -34.10 41.36 31.37
N ASN A 321 -34.88 41.20 30.29
CA ASN A 321 -36.11 41.95 30.02
C ASN A 321 -37.37 41.32 30.66
N SER A 322 -37.23 40.28 31.48
CA SER A 322 -38.38 39.69 32.20
C SER A 322 -38.67 40.44 33.50
N ASP A 323 -39.93 40.79 33.77
CA ASP A 323 -40.33 41.50 35.00
C ASP A 323 -41.08 40.62 36.00
N GLY A 324 -40.97 40.98 37.29
CA GLY A 324 -41.49 40.20 38.41
C GLY A 324 -40.59 39.01 38.83
N LEU A 325 -40.72 38.55 40.08
CA LEU A 325 -39.87 37.48 40.63
C LEU A 325 -40.10 36.11 39.97
N GLY A 326 -41.35 35.79 39.63
CA GLY A 326 -41.71 34.54 38.97
C GLY A 326 -41.11 34.41 37.57
N PRO A 327 -41.38 35.35 36.64
CA PRO A 327 -40.81 35.29 35.29
C PRO A 327 -39.29 35.32 35.29
N LYS A 328 -38.65 36.08 36.20
CA LYS A 328 -37.18 36.09 36.38
C LYS A 328 -36.60 34.72 36.77
N LEU A 329 -37.25 33.97 37.66
CA LEU A 329 -36.77 32.64 38.04
C LEU A 329 -36.91 31.62 36.89
N VAL A 330 -38.00 31.69 36.14
CA VAL A 330 -38.24 30.82 34.98
C VAL A 330 -37.31 31.17 33.82
N SER A 331 -37.14 32.46 33.49
CA SER A 331 -36.29 32.94 32.40
C SER A 331 -34.81 32.59 32.63
N VAL A 332 -34.28 32.81 33.84
CA VAL A 332 -32.91 32.39 34.21
C VAL A 332 -32.73 30.87 34.08
N SER A 333 -33.73 30.08 34.48
CA SER A 333 -33.68 28.61 34.37
C SER A 333 -33.64 28.14 32.90
N ILE A 334 -34.44 28.78 32.03
CA ILE A 334 -34.45 28.50 30.59
C ILE A 334 -33.13 28.93 29.95
N SER A 335 -32.63 30.14 30.24
CA SER A 335 -31.35 30.65 29.71
C SER A 335 -30.15 29.80 30.13
N PHE A 336 -30.13 29.28 31.37
CA PHE A 336 -29.07 28.36 31.81
C PHE A 336 -29.11 27.03 31.06
N GLY A 337 -30.30 26.45 30.88
CA GLY A 337 -30.48 25.23 30.08
C GLY A 337 -30.10 25.45 28.60
N GLY A 338 -30.51 26.58 28.03
CA GLY A 338 -30.18 26.98 26.66
C GLY A 338 -28.68 27.14 26.45
N MET A 339 -27.99 27.83 27.37
CA MET A 339 -26.54 28.02 27.33
C MET A 339 -25.76 26.69 27.34
N LEU A 340 -26.15 25.73 28.19
CA LEU A 340 -25.53 24.41 28.24
C LEU A 340 -25.76 23.61 26.95
N ILE A 341 -26.99 23.65 26.42
CA ILE A 341 -27.35 22.96 25.18
C ILE A 341 -26.65 23.59 23.96
N PHE A 342 -26.55 24.92 23.92
CA PHE A 342 -25.87 25.65 22.85
C PHE A 342 -24.35 25.39 22.86
N ALA A 343 -23.72 25.37 24.03
CA ALA A 343 -22.31 24.99 24.17
C ALA A 343 -22.06 23.54 23.71
N MET A 344 -22.95 22.61 24.05
CA MET A 344 -22.88 21.22 23.58
C MET A 344 -23.09 21.11 22.06
N MET A 345 -23.99 21.92 21.48
CA MET A 345 -24.21 21.98 20.05
C MET A 345 -22.96 22.49 19.32
N LEU A 346 -22.35 23.58 19.81
CA LEU A 346 -21.15 24.16 19.23
C LEU A 346 -19.98 23.19 19.27
N GLY A 347 -19.81 22.44 20.37
CA GLY A 347 -18.84 21.35 20.46
C GLY A 347 -19.06 20.27 19.41
N LEU A 348 -20.25 19.66 19.37
CA LEU A 348 -20.56 18.59 18.40
C LEU A 348 -20.47 19.05 16.94
N VAL A 349 -20.83 20.30 16.63
CA VAL A 349 -20.70 20.87 15.29
C VAL A 349 -19.22 21.13 14.94
N SER A 350 -18.43 21.65 15.88
CA SER A 350 -16.98 21.82 15.69
C SER A 350 -16.29 20.47 15.46
N ASP A 351 -16.56 19.48 16.31
CA ASP A 351 -15.99 18.13 16.20
C ASP A 351 -16.34 17.49 14.84
N ALA A 352 -17.60 17.60 14.39
CA ALA A 352 -18.03 17.06 13.10
C ALA A 352 -17.42 17.79 11.89
N ILE A 353 -17.21 19.10 11.99
CA ILE A 353 -16.50 19.88 10.95
C ILE A 353 -15.02 19.49 10.93
N SER A 354 -14.37 19.36 12.09
CA SER A 354 -12.98 18.92 12.22
C SER A 354 -12.79 17.49 11.70
N GLU A 355 -13.64 16.54 12.08
CA GLU A 355 -13.59 15.16 11.55
C GLU A 355 -13.80 15.14 10.03
N LYS A 356 -14.70 15.97 9.50
CA LYS A 356 -14.90 16.07 8.05
C LYS A 356 -13.69 16.67 7.35
N PHE A 357 -13.08 17.72 7.92
CA PHE A 357 -11.86 18.33 7.40
C PHE A 357 -10.68 17.36 7.42
N ASP A 358 -10.45 16.66 8.54
CA ASP A 358 -9.45 15.61 8.69
C ASP A 358 -9.68 14.45 7.71
N SER A 359 -10.93 14.09 7.41
CA SER A 359 -11.24 13.05 6.40
C SER A 359 -10.81 13.44 4.98
N LEU A 360 -10.85 14.74 4.65
CA LEU A 360 -10.41 15.28 3.37
C LEU A 360 -8.88 15.43 3.35
N ARG A 361 -8.31 15.96 4.43
CA ARG A 361 -6.86 16.11 4.67
C ARG A 361 -6.14 14.76 4.50
N LYS A 362 -6.66 13.71 5.14
CA LYS A 362 -6.18 12.31 5.06
C LYS A 362 -6.62 11.55 3.80
N GLY A 363 -7.18 12.24 2.79
CA GLY A 363 -7.40 11.68 1.46
C GLY A 363 -8.41 10.53 1.39
N ARG A 364 -9.43 10.51 2.26
CA ARG A 364 -10.45 9.44 2.26
C ARG A 364 -11.49 9.61 1.14
N SER A 365 -11.33 10.60 0.27
CA SER A 365 -12.17 10.85 -0.91
C SER A 365 -11.75 10.00 -2.11
N GLU A 366 -12.75 9.50 -2.84
CA GLU A 366 -12.55 8.79 -4.10
C GLU A 366 -11.94 9.72 -5.16
N VAL A 367 -11.09 9.14 -6.01
CA VAL A 367 -10.52 9.74 -7.22
C VAL A 367 -11.49 9.50 -8.36
N ILE A 368 -11.92 10.56 -9.03
CA ILE A 368 -12.98 10.52 -10.06
C ILE A 368 -12.40 10.22 -11.46
N GLU A 369 -11.08 10.36 -11.59
CA GLU A 369 -10.31 10.28 -12.83
C GLU A 369 -10.37 8.95 -13.58
N LYS A 370 -9.91 9.00 -14.83
CA LYS A 370 -9.98 7.93 -15.84
C LYS A 370 -8.73 7.98 -16.71
N ASN A 371 -8.28 6.84 -17.23
CA ASN A 371 -7.05 6.73 -18.04
C ASN A 371 -5.77 7.17 -17.29
N HIS A 372 -5.84 7.38 -15.97
CA HIS A 372 -4.68 7.68 -15.13
C HIS A 372 -3.77 6.48 -15.00
N THR A 373 -2.48 6.71 -14.76
CA THR A 373 -1.59 5.67 -14.23
C THR A 373 -1.84 5.55 -12.73
N LEU A 374 -1.96 4.32 -12.23
CA LEU A 374 -2.08 4.06 -10.79
C LEU A 374 -0.80 3.38 -10.30
N ILE A 375 -0.06 4.04 -9.41
CA ILE A 375 1.10 3.48 -8.73
C ILE A 375 0.66 2.95 -7.36
N LEU A 376 1.04 1.71 -7.05
CA LEU A 376 0.77 1.01 -5.80
C LEU A 376 2.09 0.70 -5.10
N GLY A 377 2.24 1.17 -3.86
CA GLY A 377 3.49 1.10 -3.11
C GLY A 377 4.17 2.47 -2.98
N TRP A 378 5.32 2.47 -2.30
CA TRP A 378 6.19 3.63 -2.16
C TRP A 378 7.61 3.09 -1.94
N SER A 379 8.53 3.44 -2.83
CA SER A 379 9.94 3.06 -2.80
C SER A 379 10.82 4.24 -3.19
N ASP A 380 12.12 4.12 -3.03
CA ASP A 380 13.06 5.19 -3.44
C ASP A 380 13.04 5.45 -4.96
N LYS A 381 12.63 4.45 -5.76
CA LYS A 381 12.41 4.53 -7.22
C LYS A 381 11.16 5.31 -7.65
N LEU A 382 10.28 5.68 -6.71
CA LEU A 382 9.08 6.45 -7.03
C LEU A 382 9.41 7.81 -7.67
N GLY A 383 10.55 8.41 -7.32
CA GLY A 383 11.00 9.68 -7.89
C GLY A 383 11.35 9.58 -9.37
N SER A 384 12.20 8.63 -9.76
CA SER A 384 12.58 8.40 -11.15
C SER A 384 11.39 7.95 -12.00
N LEU A 385 10.53 7.06 -11.49
CA LEU A 385 9.28 6.67 -12.16
C LEU A 385 8.32 7.86 -12.38
N LEU A 386 8.17 8.77 -11.42
CA LEU A 386 7.33 9.96 -11.59
C LEU A 386 7.91 10.96 -12.59
N ASN A 387 9.24 11.08 -12.71
CA ASN A 387 9.89 11.89 -13.76
C ASN A 387 9.64 11.29 -15.15
N GLN A 388 9.94 10.00 -15.33
CA GLN A 388 9.72 9.31 -16.61
C GLN A 388 8.25 9.33 -17.04
N LEU A 389 7.31 9.16 -16.10
CA LEU A 389 5.88 9.35 -16.38
C LEU A 389 5.50 10.82 -16.64
N ALA A 390 6.16 11.81 -16.06
CA ALA A 390 5.88 13.22 -16.37
C ALA A 390 6.27 13.54 -17.82
N ILE A 391 7.41 13.03 -18.28
CA ILE A 391 7.91 13.18 -19.64
C ILE A 391 6.99 12.46 -20.63
N ALA A 392 6.67 11.18 -20.40
CA ALA A 392 5.76 10.36 -21.22
C ALA A 392 4.27 10.78 -21.18
N ASN A 393 3.93 11.97 -20.66
CA ASN A 393 2.63 12.62 -20.84
C ASN A 393 2.76 14.05 -21.41
N GLU A 394 3.95 14.50 -21.83
CA GLU A 394 4.16 15.86 -22.36
C GLU A 394 3.47 16.07 -23.72
N SER A 395 3.54 15.10 -24.64
CA SER A 395 2.77 15.07 -25.90
C SER A 395 1.26 15.26 -25.65
N LEU A 396 0.75 14.68 -24.56
CA LEU A 396 -0.64 14.77 -24.12
C LEU A 396 -1.00 16.07 -23.38
N SER A 397 -0.06 17.02 -23.27
CA SER A 397 -0.17 18.26 -22.48
C SER A 397 -0.38 18.04 -20.96
N GLY A 398 0.18 16.94 -20.44
CA GLY A 398 0.15 16.59 -19.02
C GLY A 398 -0.86 15.49 -18.68
N GLY A 399 -0.44 14.53 -17.84
CA GLY A 399 -1.25 13.38 -17.45
C GLY A 399 -1.91 13.48 -16.08
N THR A 400 -2.40 12.34 -15.61
CA THR A 400 -2.72 12.11 -14.19
C THR A 400 -2.08 10.82 -13.71
N VAL A 401 -1.34 10.91 -12.60
CA VAL A 401 -0.78 9.78 -11.87
C VAL A 401 -1.39 9.75 -10.47
N VAL A 402 -1.90 8.59 -10.05
CA VAL A 402 -2.45 8.39 -8.71
C VAL A 402 -1.49 7.49 -7.94
N VAL A 403 -1.02 7.92 -6.77
CA VAL A 403 -0.11 7.14 -5.92
C VAL A 403 -0.88 6.65 -4.69
N MET A 404 -0.88 5.34 -4.45
CA MET A 404 -1.48 4.74 -3.25
C MET A 404 -0.46 3.94 -2.44
N ALA A 405 -0.26 4.36 -1.19
CA ALA A 405 0.62 3.69 -0.24
C ALA A 405 0.04 3.69 1.17
N GLU A 406 0.63 2.87 2.05
CA GLU A 406 0.27 2.76 3.46
C GLU A 406 0.96 3.84 4.33
N ARG A 407 1.21 5.02 3.74
CA ARG A 407 1.74 6.24 4.39
C ARG A 407 0.64 7.28 4.59
N ASP A 408 0.88 8.28 5.45
CA ASP A 408 -0.03 9.43 5.58
C ASP A 408 0.06 10.34 4.34
N LYS A 409 -1.11 10.73 3.81
CA LYS A 409 -1.21 11.52 2.56
C LYS A 409 -0.41 12.82 2.60
N GLU A 410 -0.37 13.46 3.77
CA GLU A 410 0.28 14.74 3.98
C GLU A 410 1.80 14.64 3.84
N GLU A 411 2.39 13.52 4.29
CA GLU A 411 3.81 13.25 4.07
C GLU A 411 4.09 12.99 2.59
N MET A 412 3.25 12.18 1.94
CA MET A 412 3.41 11.86 0.50
C MET A 412 3.34 13.12 -0.38
N GLU A 413 2.39 14.02 -0.12
CA GLU A 413 2.28 15.30 -0.82
C GLU A 413 3.45 16.24 -0.51
N LEU A 414 3.94 16.26 0.74
CA LEU A 414 5.13 17.04 1.10
C LEU A 414 6.42 16.46 0.51
N ASP A 415 6.54 15.14 0.37
CA ASP A 415 7.71 14.48 -0.21
C ASP A 415 7.75 14.65 -1.74
N ILE A 416 6.62 14.52 -2.42
CA ILE A 416 6.49 14.83 -3.85
C ILE A 416 6.71 16.31 -4.15
N ALA A 417 6.25 17.22 -3.28
CA ALA A 417 6.50 18.66 -3.42
C ALA A 417 7.96 19.10 -3.14
N LYS A 418 8.86 18.17 -2.77
CA LYS A 418 10.32 18.39 -2.67
C LYS A 418 11.08 17.83 -3.89
N MET A 419 10.42 17.12 -4.80
CA MET A 419 11.09 16.53 -5.96
C MET A 419 11.57 17.64 -6.91
N GLU A 420 12.85 17.56 -7.32
CA GLU A 420 13.53 18.64 -8.05
C GLU A 420 13.44 18.50 -9.59
N PHE A 421 12.32 17.97 -10.09
CA PHE A 421 12.04 17.84 -11.54
C PHE A 421 10.70 18.51 -11.92
N ASP A 422 10.53 18.83 -13.21
CA ASP A 422 9.28 19.40 -13.72
C ASP A 422 8.26 18.29 -14.00
N PHE A 423 7.03 18.47 -13.55
CA PHE A 423 5.94 17.54 -13.82
C PHE A 423 5.33 17.69 -15.23
N LYS A 424 5.77 18.67 -16.05
CA LYS A 424 5.37 18.81 -17.47
C LYS A 424 3.83 18.81 -17.65
N GLY A 425 3.14 19.53 -16.75
CA GLY A 425 1.67 19.59 -16.68
C GLY A 425 0.98 18.39 -16.01
N THR A 426 1.69 17.31 -15.73
CA THR A 426 1.15 16.09 -15.09
C THR A 426 0.73 16.33 -13.65
N SER A 427 -0.45 15.80 -13.31
CA SER A 427 -1.07 15.92 -11.99
C SER A 427 -0.85 14.67 -11.14
N VAL A 428 -0.20 14.80 -9.98
CA VAL A 428 0.03 13.69 -9.05
C VAL A 428 -0.96 13.73 -7.89
N ILE A 429 -1.65 12.61 -7.63
CA ILE A 429 -2.75 12.51 -6.66
C ILE A 429 -2.44 11.43 -5.61
N CYS A 430 -2.05 11.85 -4.42
CA CYS A 430 -1.72 10.94 -3.31
C CYS A 430 -2.97 10.43 -2.57
N ARG A 431 -3.00 9.13 -2.23
CA ARG A 431 -4.05 8.49 -1.41
C ARG A 431 -3.46 7.51 -0.41
N SER A 432 -3.97 7.55 0.83
CA SER A 432 -3.59 6.62 1.89
C SER A 432 -4.52 5.40 1.89
N GLY A 433 -3.95 4.20 1.75
CA GLY A 433 -4.69 2.94 1.69
C GLY A 433 -3.80 1.74 1.33
N SER A 434 -4.28 0.52 1.59
CA SER A 434 -3.55 -0.71 1.26
C SER A 434 -4.05 -1.32 -0.05
N PRO A 435 -3.16 -1.75 -0.98
CA PRO A 435 -3.57 -2.41 -2.21
C PRO A 435 -4.30 -3.75 -1.97
N LEU A 436 -4.17 -4.33 -0.76
CA LEU A 436 -4.85 -5.56 -0.36
C LEU A 436 -6.33 -5.33 0.03
N ILE A 437 -6.80 -4.08 0.08
CA ILE A 437 -8.15 -3.72 0.50
C ILE A 437 -8.94 -3.19 -0.71
N LEU A 438 -9.93 -3.97 -1.17
CA LEU A 438 -10.78 -3.60 -2.31
C LEU A 438 -11.49 -2.25 -2.14
N ALA A 439 -11.79 -1.83 -0.90
CA ALA A 439 -12.34 -0.51 -0.63
C ALA A 439 -11.34 0.64 -0.90
N ASP A 440 -10.04 0.39 -0.73
CA ASP A 440 -8.98 1.37 -0.99
C ASP A 440 -8.66 1.42 -2.49
N LEU A 441 -8.54 0.25 -3.15
CA LEU A 441 -8.46 0.17 -4.62
C LEU A 441 -9.64 0.88 -5.32
N LYS A 442 -10.83 0.87 -4.72
CA LYS A 442 -11.98 1.65 -5.20
C LYS A 442 -11.81 3.16 -5.02
N LYS A 443 -11.20 3.64 -3.92
CA LYS A 443 -10.87 5.07 -3.75
C LYS A 443 -9.97 5.58 -4.87
N VAL A 444 -9.10 4.75 -5.46
CA VAL A 444 -8.19 5.15 -6.54
C VAL A 444 -8.70 4.82 -7.94
N SER A 445 -9.98 4.46 -8.08
CA SER A 445 -10.61 4.12 -9.36
C SER A 445 -9.82 3.07 -10.18
N VAL A 446 -9.32 2.01 -9.52
CA VAL A 446 -8.49 0.96 -10.13
C VAL A 446 -9.06 0.40 -11.45
N SER A 447 -10.38 0.21 -11.54
CA SER A 447 -11.09 -0.31 -12.72
C SER A 447 -11.09 0.65 -13.93
N LYS A 448 -10.61 1.90 -13.76
CA LYS A 448 -10.57 2.95 -14.80
C LYS A 448 -9.15 3.39 -15.17
N ALA A 449 -8.12 2.90 -14.49
CA ALA A 449 -6.72 3.21 -14.79
C ALA A 449 -6.32 2.68 -16.18
N ARG A 450 -5.33 3.32 -16.83
CA ARG A 450 -4.76 2.83 -18.10
C ARG A 450 -3.71 1.75 -17.90
N ALA A 451 -3.01 1.81 -16.77
CA ALA A 451 -2.00 0.87 -16.30
C ALA A 451 -1.96 0.94 -14.77
N VAL A 452 -1.66 -0.18 -14.12
CA VAL A 452 -1.43 -0.25 -12.68
C VAL A 452 0.01 -0.72 -12.44
N VAL A 453 0.86 0.15 -11.90
CA VAL A 453 2.25 -0.19 -11.54
C VAL A 453 2.27 -0.62 -10.09
N VAL A 454 2.78 -1.82 -9.82
CA VAL A 454 3.09 -2.31 -8.47
C VAL A 454 4.60 -2.15 -8.28
N LEU A 455 4.99 -1.23 -7.40
CA LEU A 455 6.39 -1.05 -7.00
C LEU A 455 6.80 -2.09 -5.95
N ALA A 456 8.07 -2.45 -5.96
CA ALA A 456 8.71 -3.20 -4.89
C ALA A 456 8.71 -2.41 -3.58
N GLU A 457 8.88 -3.09 -2.44
CA GLU A 457 9.26 -2.43 -1.18
C GLU A 457 10.77 -2.45 -1.00
N ASP A 458 11.34 -1.32 -0.55
CA ASP A 458 12.79 -1.22 -0.30
C ASP A 458 13.23 -2.19 0.80
N GLY A 459 14.32 -2.93 0.56
CA GLY A 459 14.88 -3.91 1.48
C GLY A 459 14.80 -5.34 0.95
N ASN A 460 14.12 -6.22 1.70
CA ASN A 460 14.25 -7.66 1.52
C ASN A 460 13.37 -8.24 0.40
N ALA A 461 14.01 -8.81 -0.64
CA ALA A 461 13.38 -9.29 -1.88
C ALA A 461 12.17 -10.22 -1.66
N ASP A 462 12.34 -11.30 -0.88
CA ASP A 462 11.26 -12.25 -0.54
C ASP A 462 9.99 -11.56 -0.01
N GLN A 463 10.15 -10.53 0.82
CA GLN A 463 9.03 -9.82 1.45
C GLN A 463 8.35 -8.87 0.47
N SER A 464 9.13 -8.21 -0.39
CA SER A 464 8.65 -7.39 -1.50
C SER A 464 7.81 -8.23 -2.48
N ASP A 465 8.37 -9.34 -2.98
CA ASP A 465 7.70 -10.20 -3.97
C ASP A 465 6.47 -10.90 -3.38
N ALA A 466 6.52 -11.33 -2.12
CA ALA A 466 5.34 -11.84 -1.42
C ALA A 466 4.23 -10.78 -1.28
N ARG A 467 4.56 -9.48 -1.21
CA ARG A 467 3.58 -8.39 -1.25
C ARG A 467 3.10 -8.08 -2.66
N ALA A 468 3.98 -8.15 -3.66
CA ALA A 468 3.64 -8.00 -5.08
C ALA A 468 2.61 -9.06 -5.51
N LEU A 469 2.90 -10.35 -5.25
CA LEU A 469 1.99 -11.47 -5.50
C LEU A 469 0.62 -11.29 -4.83
N ARG A 470 0.60 -10.84 -3.56
CA ARG A 470 -0.64 -10.56 -2.82
C ARG A 470 -1.40 -9.35 -3.39
N THR A 471 -0.70 -8.39 -3.98
CA THR A 471 -1.28 -7.25 -4.69
C THR A 471 -1.90 -7.70 -6.02
N VAL A 472 -1.23 -8.54 -6.81
CA VAL A 472 -1.79 -9.16 -8.02
C VAL A 472 -3.06 -9.96 -7.71
N LEU A 473 -3.07 -10.74 -6.63
CA LEU A 473 -4.28 -11.45 -6.15
C LEU A 473 -5.43 -10.49 -5.76
N SER A 474 -5.12 -9.31 -5.24
CA SER A 474 -6.12 -8.28 -4.91
C SER A 474 -6.69 -7.61 -6.16
N LEU A 475 -5.82 -7.30 -7.12
CA LEU A 475 -6.15 -6.65 -8.41
C LEU A 475 -6.97 -7.57 -9.32
N THR A 476 -6.58 -8.83 -9.48
CA THR A 476 -7.36 -9.86 -10.20
C THR A 476 -8.69 -10.17 -9.50
N GLY A 477 -8.81 -9.92 -8.19
CA GLY A 477 -10.05 -9.99 -7.42
C GLY A 477 -11.06 -8.85 -7.67
N VAL A 478 -10.72 -7.83 -8.47
CA VAL A 478 -11.59 -6.69 -8.77
C VAL A 478 -12.73 -7.11 -9.71
N LYS A 479 -13.93 -7.33 -9.14
CA LYS A 479 -15.15 -7.77 -9.85
C LYS A 479 -15.65 -6.87 -10.99
N GLU A 480 -15.15 -5.64 -11.08
CA GLU A 480 -15.46 -4.71 -12.18
C GLU A 480 -14.59 -4.93 -13.42
N GLY A 481 -13.57 -5.79 -13.31
CA GLY A 481 -12.48 -5.90 -14.26
C GLY A 481 -11.46 -4.76 -14.10
N LEU A 482 -10.36 -4.91 -14.82
CA LEU A 482 -9.37 -3.87 -15.05
C LEU A 482 -9.44 -3.48 -16.52
N ARG A 483 -9.25 -2.19 -16.82
CA ARG A 483 -9.18 -1.70 -18.21
C ARG A 483 -7.76 -1.71 -18.78
N GLY A 484 -6.77 -1.54 -17.92
CA GLY A 484 -5.35 -1.59 -18.24
C GLY A 484 -4.71 -2.93 -17.89
N HIS A 485 -3.44 -3.07 -18.26
CA HIS A 485 -2.53 -4.08 -17.73
C HIS A 485 -2.00 -3.68 -16.35
N ILE A 486 -1.38 -4.64 -15.67
CA ILE A 486 -0.63 -4.45 -14.43
C ILE A 486 0.86 -4.64 -14.77
N VAL A 487 1.69 -3.65 -14.46
CA VAL A 487 3.15 -3.81 -14.44
C VAL A 487 3.56 -4.13 -13.02
N VAL A 488 4.35 -5.19 -12.82
CA VAL A 488 4.80 -5.62 -11.49
C VAL A 488 6.32 -5.61 -11.44
N GLU A 489 6.89 -4.70 -10.66
CA GLU A 489 8.28 -4.77 -10.26
C GLU A 489 8.48 -6.00 -9.34
N LEU A 490 9.49 -6.80 -9.62
CA LEU A 490 9.92 -7.92 -8.77
C LEU A 490 11.41 -7.80 -8.44
N SER A 491 11.76 -8.28 -7.26
CA SER A 491 13.12 -8.25 -6.72
C SER A 491 13.90 -9.53 -7.04
N ASP A 492 13.22 -10.68 -7.13
CA ASP A 492 13.80 -12.00 -7.37
C ASP A 492 13.25 -12.65 -8.66
N LEU A 493 14.07 -13.44 -9.34
CA LEU A 493 13.69 -14.15 -10.57
C LEU A 493 12.88 -15.42 -10.29
N ASP A 494 13.17 -16.14 -9.19
CA ASP A 494 12.47 -17.39 -8.83
C ASP A 494 10.97 -17.13 -8.52
N ASN A 495 10.66 -15.95 -8.01
CA ASN A 495 9.29 -15.52 -7.70
C ASN A 495 8.45 -15.19 -8.94
N GLU A 496 9.07 -14.89 -10.09
CA GLU A 496 8.38 -14.38 -11.28
C GLU A 496 7.35 -15.37 -11.85
N VAL A 497 7.70 -16.66 -11.88
CA VAL A 497 6.85 -17.73 -12.44
C VAL A 497 5.51 -17.81 -11.70
N LEU A 498 5.52 -17.64 -10.37
CA LEU A 498 4.32 -17.67 -9.53
C LEU A 498 3.44 -16.43 -9.76
N VAL A 499 4.05 -15.26 -9.96
CA VAL A 499 3.34 -14.01 -10.26
C VAL A 499 2.69 -14.06 -11.64
N LYS A 500 3.42 -14.50 -12.68
CA LYS A 500 2.86 -14.74 -14.04
C LYS A 500 1.70 -15.74 -14.01
N LEU A 501 1.85 -16.87 -13.32
CA LEU A 501 0.84 -17.92 -13.22
C LEU A 501 -0.49 -17.43 -12.60
N VAL A 502 -0.41 -16.48 -11.67
CA VAL A 502 -1.57 -15.92 -10.95
C VAL A 502 -2.16 -14.70 -11.67
N GLY A 503 -1.33 -13.92 -12.36
CA GLY A 503 -1.74 -12.74 -13.12
C GLY A 503 -2.39 -13.05 -14.46
N GLY A 504 -1.90 -14.07 -15.17
CA GLY A 504 -2.29 -14.36 -16.55
C GLY A 504 -2.01 -13.18 -17.49
N ASP A 505 -2.78 -13.08 -18.58
CA ASP A 505 -2.63 -12.09 -19.66
C ASP A 505 -2.80 -10.61 -19.23
N LEU A 506 -3.02 -10.34 -17.94
CA LEU A 506 -3.15 -8.99 -17.38
C LEU A 506 -1.87 -8.47 -16.70
N VAL A 507 -0.86 -9.33 -16.47
CA VAL A 507 0.35 -8.98 -15.72
C VAL A 507 1.59 -9.09 -16.60
N GLU A 508 2.31 -7.99 -16.74
CA GLU A 508 3.69 -7.96 -17.21
C GLU A 508 4.61 -7.76 -16.00
N THR A 509 5.66 -8.56 -15.88
CA THR A 509 6.64 -8.50 -14.78
C THR A 509 7.95 -7.87 -15.24
N VAL A 510 8.59 -7.13 -14.35
CA VAL A 510 9.93 -6.56 -14.53
C VAL A 510 10.78 -6.97 -13.33
N VAL A 511 11.60 -8.00 -13.51
CA VAL A 511 12.55 -8.47 -12.48
C VAL A 511 13.75 -7.53 -12.48
N ALA A 512 13.73 -6.51 -11.63
CA ALA A 512 14.70 -5.43 -11.68
C ALA A 512 16.15 -5.95 -11.49
N HIS A 513 16.35 -6.84 -10.52
CA HIS A 513 17.67 -7.41 -10.19
C HIS A 513 18.30 -8.18 -11.35
N ASP A 514 17.51 -8.90 -12.14
CA ASP A 514 17.97 -9.60 -13.34
C ASP A 514 18.31 -8.61 -14.47
N VAL A 515 17.41 -7.67 -14.76
CA VAL A 515 17.59 -6.67 -15.82
C VAL A 515 18.88 -5.87 -15.62
N ILE A 516 19.15 -5.39 -14.40
CA ILE A 516 20.36 -4.60 -14.13
C ILE A 516 21.62 -5.46 -14.29
N GLY A 517 21.60 -6.72 -13.81
CA GLY A 517 22.71 -7.65 -14.00
C GLY A 517 23.04 -7.89 -15.48
N ARG A 518 22.02 -8.02 -16.34
CA ARG A 518 22.19 -8.17 -17.79
C ARG A 518 22.72 -6.90 -18.46
N LEU A 519 22.20 -5.73 -18.09
CA LEU A 519 22.67 -4.44 -18.63
C LEU A 519 24.12 -4.17 -18.22
N MET A 520 24.49 -4.43 -16.95
CA MET A 520 25.87 -4.32 -16.47
C MET A 520 26.84 -5.19 -17.28
N ILE A 521 26.46 -6.43 -17.62
CA ILE A 521 27.28 -7.33 -18.46
C ILE A 521 27.47 -6.76 -19.87
N GLN A 522 26.41 -6.23 -20.49
CA GLN A 522 26.51 -5.64 -21.83
C GLN A 522 27.44 -4.42 -21.83
N CYS A 523 27.26 -3.50 -20.88
CA CYS A 523 28.07 -2.30 -20.76
C CYS A 523 29.53 -2.61 -20.34
N ALA A 524 29.75 -3.67 -19.55
CA ALA A 524 31.10 -4.12 -19.22
C ALA A 524 31.86 -4.59 -20.47
N ARG A 525 31.16 -5.23 -21.42
CA ARG A 525 31.76 -5.69 -22.68
C ARG A 525 31.85 -4.61 -23.76
N GLN A 526 30.97 -3.62 -23.71
CA GLN A 526 30.94 -2.48 -24.64
C GLN A 526 30.62 -1.18 -23.88
N PRO A 527 31.63 -0.42 -23.43
CA PRO A 527 31.43 0.74 -22.55
C PRO A 527 30.50 1.83 -23.10
N GLY A 528 30.40 1.98 -24.43
CA GLY A 528 29.48 2.92 -25.06
C GLY A 528 28.00 2.54 -24.94
N LEU A 529 27.67 1.28 -24.63
CA LEU A 529 26.28 0.87 -24.42
C LEU A 529 25.67 1.46 -23.14
N ALA A 530 26.49 1.94 -22.20
CA ALA A 530 26.02 2.59 -20.98
C ALA A 530 25.07 3.75 -21.30
N GLN A 531 25.58 4.74 -22.02
CA GLN A 531 24.82 5.91 -22.44
C GLN A 531 23.67 5.53 -23.38
N ILE A 532 23.90 4.59 -24.32
CA ILE A 532 22.87 4.17 -25.28
C ILE A 532 21.68 3.48 -24.59
N TRP A 533 21.90 2.71 -23.52
CA TRP A 533 20.80 2.14 -22.72
C TRP A 533 20.12 3.19 -21.85
N GLU A 534 20.85 4.15 -21.29
CA GLU A 534 20.28 5.29 -20.56
C GLU A 534 19.38 6.15 -21.48
N ASP A 535 19.82 6.43 -22.71
CA ASP A 535 19.11 7.20 -23.73
C ASP A 535 17.84 6.50 -24.26
N ILE A 536 17.80 5.15 -24.28
CA ILE A 536 16.72 4.34 -24.91
C ILE A 536 15.72 3.76 -23.89
N LEU A 537 16.08 3.64 -22.61
CA LEU A 537 15.19 3.12 -21.56
C LEU A 537 14.36 4.21 -20.86
N GLY A 538 14.81 5.46 -20.92
CA GLY A 538 14.01 6.63 -20.53
C GLY A 538 13.13 7.15 -21.68
N PHE A 539 12.42 8.25 -21.40
CA PHE A 539 11.66 9.03 -22.39
C PHE A 539 12.34 10.39 -22.68
N GLU A 540 13.64 10.52 -22.42
CA GLU A 540 14.35 11.82 -22.49
C GLU A 540 14.97 12.11 -23.86
N ASN A 541 15.09 11.11 -24.74
CA ASN A 541 15.82 11.22 -26.01
C ASN A 541 15.12 10.52 -27.19
N CYS A 542 15.17 9.19 -27.28
CA CYS A 542 14.58 8.42 -28.37
C CYS A 542 14.34 6.96 -27.95
N GLU A 543 13.09 6.52 -27.99
CA GLU A 543 12.66 5.24 -27.40
C GLU A 543 11.69 4.44 -28.29
N PHE A 544 11.29 3.25 -27.80
CA PHE A 544 10.59 2.25 -28.58
C PHE A 544 9.08 2.48 -28.70
N TYR A 545 8.63 2.87 -29.90
CA TYR A 545 7.21 3.06 -30.21
C TYR A 545 6.65 1.96 -31.12
N ILE A 546 5.42 1.51 -30.82
CA ILE A 546 4.68 0.50 -31.59
C ILE A 546 3.39 1.13 -32.12
N LYS A 547 3.25 1.23 -33.45
CA LYS A 547 2.15 1.98 -34.08
C LYS A 547 1.70 1.32 -35.39
N ARG A 548 0.38 1.21 -35.60
CA ARG A 548 -0.19 0.68 -36.85
C ARG A 548 -0.19 1.76 -37.93
N TRP A 549 0.31 1.42 -39.12
CA TRP A 549 0.42 2.32 -40.27
C TRP A 549 -0.22 1.71 -41.52
N PRO A 550 -1.57 1.79 -41.70
CA PRO A 550 -2.29 1.10 -42.79
C PRO A 550 -1.87 1.49 -44.22
N GLN A 551 -1.14 2.60 -44.38
CA GLN A 551 -0.55 3.02 -45.66
C GLN A 551 0.71 2.21 -46.07
N LEU A 552 1.23 1.35 -45.20
CA LEU A 552 2.38 0.48 -45.44
C LEU A 552 2.00 -1.01 -45.58
N ASP A 553 0.72 -1.35 -45.41
CA ASP A 553 0.18 -2.70 -45.61
C ASP A 553 0.51 -3.16 -47.06
N GLY A 554 1.28 -4.24 -47.21
CA GLY A 554 1.77 -4.76 -48.49
C GLY A 554 3.14 -4.29 -48.95
N MET A 555 3.85 -3.42 -48.20
CA MET A 555 5.27 -3.09 -48.47
C MET A 555 6.23 -4.12 -47.88
N GLN A 556 7.45 -4.21 -48.44
CA GLN A 556 8.53 -5.01 -47.87
C GLN A 556 9.24 -4.28 -46.72
N PHE A 557 9.89 -5.01 -45.81
CA PHE A 557 10.61 -4.42 -44.69
C PHE A 557 11.81 -3.55 -45.14
N GLU A 558 12.48 -3.89 -46.25
CA GLU A 558 13.53 -3.03 -46.85
C GLU A 558 13.02 -1.62 -47.22
N ASP A 559 11.82 -1.52 -47.80
CA ASP A 559 11.19 -0.23 -48.13
C ASP A 559 10.74 0.50 -46.85
N VAL A 560 10.14 -0.23 -45.90
CA VAL A 560 9.67 0.32 -44.62
C VAL A 560 10.81 0.91 -43.80
N LEU A 561 11.97 0.23 -43.76
CA LEU A 561 13.17 0.66 -43.02
C LEU A 561 13.64 2.07 -43.42
N ILE A 562 13.46 2.45 -44.69
CA ILE A 562 13.81 3.78 -45.22
C ILE A 562 12.61 4.72 -45.42
N SER A 563 11.40 4.31 -45.00
CA SER A 563 10.17 5.11 -45.18
C SER A 563 10.02 6.25 -44.17
N PHE A 564 10.68 6.19 -43.02
CA PHE A 564 10.55 7.17 -41.94
C PHE A 564 11.76 8.12 -41.93
N PRO A 565 11.58 9.45 -42.03
CA PRO A 565 12.71 10.38 -41.95
C PRO A 565 13.23 10.57 -40.52
N ASP A 566 12.30 10.56 -39.55
CA ASP A 566 12.52 10.98 -38.16
C ASP A 566 12.38 9.80 -37.16
N ALA A 567 12.43 8.55 -37.66
CA ALA A 567 12.36 7.33 -36.85
C ALA A 567 13.07 6.16 -37.56
N ILE A 568 13.54 5.18 -36.79
CA ILE A 568 14.23 3.98 -37.31
C ILE A 568 13.40 2.73 -37.00
N PRO A 569 12.83 2.05 -38.01
CA PRO A 569 12.17 0.76 -37.82
C PRO A 569 13.12 -0.33 -37.33
N CYS A 570 12.75 -1.01 -36.25
CA CYS A 570 13.53 -2.09 -35.62
C CYS A 570 12.81 -3.45 -35.64
N GLY A 571 11.52 -3.49 -35.97
CA GLY A 571 10.77 -4.74 -36.03
C GLY A 571 9.30 -4.59 -36.42
N VAL A 572 8.59 -5.72 -36.45
CA VAL A 572 7.15 -5.78 -36.76
C VAL A 572 6.42 -6.65 -35.74
N LYS A 573 5.29 -6.14 -35.25
CA LYS A 573 4.29 -6.84 -34.44
C LYS A 573 3.33 -7.59 -35.35
N VAL A 574 3.53 -8.90 -35.49
CA VAL A 574 2.82 -9.71 -36.47
C VAL A 574 1.43 -10.08 -35.95
N ALA A 575 0.38 -9.54 -36.55
CA ALA A 575 -1.01 -9.75 -36.14
C ALA A 575 -1.42 -11.22 -36.25
N LEU A 576 -1.01 -11.89 -37.34
CA LEU A 576 -1.24 -13.32 -37.57
C LEU A 576 -0.57 -14.22 -36.51
N SER A 577 0.46 -13.72 -35.82
CA SER A 577 1.16 -14.43 -34.73
C SER A 577 0.62 -14.05 -33.34
N GLY A 578 -0.61 -13.54 -33.25
CA GLY A 578 -1.22 -13.10 -31.98
C GLY A 578 -0.51 -11.88 -31.37
N GLY A 579 0.05 -10.99 -32.20
CA GLY A 579 0.74 -9.79 -31.75
C GLY A 579 2.15 -10.03 -31.19
N LYS A 580 2.81 -11.14 -31.54
CA LYS A 580 4.25 -11.33 -31.27
C LYS A 580 5.06 -10.30 -32.09
N ILE A 581 6.01 -9.59 -31.46
CA ILE A 581 7.00 -8.80 -32.20
C ILE A 581 8.16 -9.68 -32.67
N ILE A 582 8.63 -9.39 -33.87
CA ILE A 582 9.87 -9.89 -34.44
C ILE A 582 10.79 -8.68 -34.59
N LEU A 583 11.88 -8.66 -33.82
CA LEU A 583 12.97 -7.70 -33.99
C LEU A 583 13.83 -8.12 -35.19
N ASN A 584 14.28 -7.16 -35.99
CA ASN A 584 15.07 -7.37 -37.21
C ASN A 584 14.53 -8.53 -38.09
N PRO A 585 13.29 -8.42 -38.60
CA PRO A 585 12.75 -9.39 -39.57
C PRO A 585 13.55 -9.34 -40.88
N ASP A 586 13.42 -10.39 -41.71
CA ASP A 586 14.05 -10.42 -43.03
C ASP A 586 13.57 -9.25 -43.91
N ASP A 587 14.48 -8.67 -44.70
CA ASP A 587 14.20 -7.55 -45.63
C ASP A 587 12.97 -7.78 -46.53
N SER A 588 12.79 -9.03 -46.95
CA SER A 588 11.68 -9.50 -47.79
C SER A 588 10.35 -9.74 -47.06
N TYR A 589 10.26 -9.48 -45.75
CA TYR A 589 9.01 -9.59 -45.00
C TYR A 589 8.00 -8.55 -45.50
N VAL A 590 6.82 -9.01 -45.92
CA VAL A 590 5.74 -8.14 -46.40
C VAL A 590 4.74 -7.86 -45.27
N LEU A 591 4.52 -6.59 -44.94
CA LEU A 591 3.58 -6.18 -43.89
C LEU A 591 2.15 -6.61 -44.24
N GLN A 592 1.45 -7.23 -43.28
CA GLN A 592 0.08 -7.72 -43.44
C GLN A 592 -0.94 -6.78 -42.80
N GLU A 593 -2.21 -6.86 -43.23
CA GLU A 593 -3.28 -6.05 -42.64
C GLU A 593 -3.42 -6.31 -41.13
N GLY A 594 -3.07 -5.31 -40.32
CA GLY A 594 -3.13 -5.38 -38.86
C GLY A 594 -1.78 -5.46 -38.17
N ASP A 595 -0.68 -5.65 -38.92
CA ASP A 595 0.67 -5.56 -38.37
C ASP A 595 0.96 -4.14 -37.86
N GLU A 596 1.75 -4.03 -36.80
CA GLU A 596 2.17 -2.74 -36.22
C GLU A 596 3.70 -2.65 -36.27
N ILE A 597 4.25 -1.48 -36.59
CA ILE A 597 5.69 -1.30 -36.76
C ILE A 597 6.29 -0.88 -35.41
N LEU A 598 7.39 -1.54 -35.02
CA LEU A 598 8.26 -1.08 -33.93
C LEU A 598 9.32 -0.14 -34.51
N VAL A 599 9.40 1.08 -33.99
CA VAL A 599 10.44 2.07 -34.33
C VAL A 599 11.15 2.56 -33.07
N ILE A 600 12.33 3.16 -33.25
CA ILE A 600 12.92 4.12 -32.32
C ILE A 600 12.60 5.53 -32.85
N ALA A 601 12.06 6.42 -32.01
CA ALA A 601 11.67 7.80 -32.34
C ALA A 601 11.69 8.73 -31.11
N GLU A 602 11.64 10.05 -31.31
CA GLU A 602 11.73 11.09 -30.26
C GLU A 602 10.47 11.25 -29.39
N ASP A 603 9.27 10.89 -29.89
CA ASP A 603 8.01 10.88 -29.12
C ASP A 603 6.93 10.06 -29.88
N ASP A 604 5.76 9.86 -29.28
CA ASP A 604 4.67 9.07 -29.83
C ASP A 604 4.03 9.68 -31.09
N ASP A 605 4.11 11.01 -31.27
CA ASP A 605 3.50 11.76 -32.37
C ASP A 605 4.46 12.40 -33.39
N THR A 606 5.77 12.45 -33.11
CA THR A 606 6.79 13.15 -33.92
C THR A 606 7.00 12.54 -35.31
N TYR A 607 6.84 11.23 -35.45
CA TYR A 607 7.23 10.48 -36.65
C TYR A 607 6.04 10.04 -37.54
N SER A 608 6.26 10.03 -38.86
CA SER A 608 5.33 9.48 -39.84
C SER A 608 6.06 8.99 -41.12
N PRO A 609 5.50 8.03 -41.87
CA PRO A 609 6.14 7.52 -43.07
C PRO A 609 5.90 8.46 -44.27
N SER A 610 6.96 8.64 -45.05
CA SER A 610 7.06 9.56 -46.20
C SER A 610 7.20 8.79 -47.52
N THR A 611 7.43 9.50 -48.63
CA THR A 611 7.77 8.88 -49.91
C THR A 611 9.20 8.34 -49.88
N LEU A 612 9.39 7.08 -50.32
CA LEU A 612 10.68 6.39 -50.33
C LEU A 612 11.83 7.25 -50.90
N PRO A 613 12.94 7.44 -50.15
CA PRO A 613 14.09 8.20 -50.61
C PRO A 613 14.92 7.41 -51.63
N VAL A 614 15.57 8.11 -52.55
CA VAL A 614 16.46 7.49 -53.55
C VAL A 614 17.83 7.19 -52.93
N VAL A 615 17.94 6.04 -52.27
CA VAL A 615 19.19 5.54 -51.66
C VAL A 615 20.06 4.85 -52.72
N GLN A 616 21.39 5.06 -52.67
CA GLN A 616 22.34 4.36 -53.54
C GLN A 616 22.85 3.09 -52.87
N GLY A 617 22.45 1.92 -53.40
CA GLY A 617 22.97 0.63 -52.97
C GLY A 617 24.47 0.46 -53.26
N GLY A 618 25.19 -0.23 -52.38
CA GLY A 618 26.63 -0.47 -52.47
C GLY A 618 27.07 -1.70 -51.69
N TYR A 619 28.31 -2.14 -51.93
CA TYR A 619 28.89 -3.32 -51.27
C TYR A 619 29.72 -2.93 -50.04
N LEU A 620 29.62 -3.71 -48.96
CA LEU A 620 30.43 -3.53 -47.76
C LEU A 620 31.93 -3.76 -48.09
N PRO A 621 32.83 -2.77 -47.87
CA PRO A 621 34.23 -2.88 -48.29
C PRO A 621 35.09 -3.79 -47.40
N LYS A 622 34.57 -4.24 -46.25
CA LYS A 622 35.25 -5.08 -45.26
C LYS A 622 34.24 -5.97 -44.51
N ASP A 623 33.47 -6.76 -45.23
CA ASP A 623 32.66 -7.82 -44.62
C ASP A 623 33.58 -8.98 -44.17
N PHE A 624 34.12 -8.86 -42.96
CA PHE A 624 35.02 -9.83 -42.35
C PHE A 624 34.62 -10.07 -40.90
N ASN A 625 34.13 -11.29 -40.60
CA ASN A 625 33.96 -11.76 -39.24
C ASN A 625 35.32 -11.91 -38.55
N VAL A 626 35.73 -10.88 -37.80
CA VAL A 626 36.90 -10.92 -36.93
C VAL A 626 36.59 -11.85 -35.76
N PRO A 627 37.41 -12.88 -35.47
CA PRO A 627 37.20 -13.74 -34.33
C PRO A 627 37.31 -12.93 -33.03
N LYS A 628 36.31 -13.05 -32.14
CA LYS A 628 36.37 -12.45 -30.80
C LYS A 628 37.63 -12.94 -30.07
N SER A 629 38.34 -12.03 -29.41
CA SER A 629 39.39 -12.38 -28.44
C SER A 629 38.77 -12.89 -27.13
N PRO A 630 39.45 -13.78 -26.38
CA PRO A 630 39.06 -14.07 -25.00
C PRO A 630 39.18 -12.82 -24.13
N GLU A 631 38.20 -12.62 -23.26
CA GLU A 631 38.08 -11.48 -22.34
C GLU A 631 38.42 -11.95 -20.91
N ARG A 632 38.94 -11.07 -20.04
CA ARG A 632 39.11 -11.35 -18.61
C ARG A 632 38.34 -10.36 -17.77
N ILE A 633 37.38 -10.87 -17.00
CA ILE A 633 36.44 -10.07 -16.22
C ILE A 633 36.58 -10.41 -14.74
N LEU A 634 36.46 -9.40 -13.88
CA LEU A 634 36.50 -9.52 -12.43
C LEU A 634 35.15 -9.10 -11.83
N PHE A 635 34.50 -9.99 -11.09
CA PHE A 635 33.39 -9.66 -10.20
C PHE A 635 33.94 -9.42 -8.78
N CYS A 636 33.61 -8.26 -8.21
CA CYS A 636 33.91 -7.88 -6.83
C CYS A 636 32.62 -7.84 -6.01
N GLY A 637 32.49 -8.74 -5.02
CA GLY A 637 31.25 -9.00 -4.27
C GLY A 637 30.67 -10.39 -4.53
N TRP A 638 29.79 -10.88 -3.65
CA TRP A 638 28.90 -12.01 -3.94
C TRP A 638 27.48 -11.47 -4.03
N ARG A 639 26.97 -11.30 -5.25
CA ARG A 639 25.59 -10.85 -5.51
C ARG A 639 24.61 -12.00 -5.25
N ARG A 640 23.36 -11.69 -4.86
CA ARG A 640 22.25 -12.63 -5.03
C ARG A 640 22.07 -12.94 -6.54
N ASP A 641 21.73 -14.18 -6.88
CA ASP A 641 21.52 -14.67 -8.26
C ASP A 641 22.73 -14.48 -9.20
N MET A 642 23.95 -14.57 -8.67
CA MET A 642 25.20 -14.37 -9.43
C MET A 642 25.40 -15.43 -10.53
N GLU A 643 24.84 -16.62 -10.33
CA GLU A 643 24.72 -17.74 -11.27
C GLU A 643 24.07 -17.33 -12.61
N ASP A 644 23.03 -16.50 -12.61
CA ASP A 644 22.44 -15.99 -13.85
C ASP A 644 23.38 -15.03 -14.57
N MET A 645 24.07 -14.16 -13.84
CA MET A 645 25.12 -13.31 -14.41
C MET A 645 26.27 -14.15 -15.02
N ILE A 646 26.61 -15.29 -14.41
CA ILE A 646 27.62 -16.23 -14.93
C ILE A 646 27.13 -16.91 -16.21
N MET A 647 25.88 -17.39 -16.25
CA MET A 647 25.27 -18.01 -17.44
C MET A 647 25.13 -17.04 -18.61
N VAL A 648 24.68 -15.81 -18.34
CA VAL A 648 24.58 -14.73 -19.34
C VAL A 648 25.97 -14.38 -19.88
N LEU A 649 26.98 -14.33 -19.02
CA LEU A 649 28.35 -14.01 -19.43
C LEU A 649 28.97 -15.11 -20.31
N ASP A 650 28.77 -16.39 -19.95
CA ASP A 650 29.28 -17.52 -20.76
C ASP A 650 28.69 -17.55 -22.17
N ALA A 651 27.41 -17.18 -22.33
CA ALA A 651 26.77 -17.07 -23.64
C ALA A 651 27.32 -15.92 -24.52
N PHE A 652 27.93 -14.88 -23.92
CA PHE A 652 28.42 -13.70 -24.64
C PHE A 652 29.92 -13.67 -24.93
N LEU A 653 30.74 -14.31 -24.10
CA LEU A 653 32.20 -14.29 -24.22
C LEU A 653 32.75 -15.20 -25.33
N ALA A 654 34.06 -15.12 -25.58
CA ALA A 654 34.77 -15.98 -26.52
C ALA A 654 35.38 -17.20 -25.80
N PRO A 655 35.56 -18.35 -26.49
CA PRO A 655 36.20 -19.53 -25.91
C PRO A 655 37.57 -19.25 -25.29
N GLY A 656 37.77 -19.66 -24.04
CA GLY A 656 39.01 -19.47 -23.30
C GLY A 656 39.09 -18.13 -22.54
N SER A 657 37.95 -17.53 -22.22
CA SER A 657 37.86 -16.35 -21.35
C SER A 657 38.01 -16.73 -19.87
N GLU A 658 38.32 -15.75 -19.00
CA GLU A 658 38.43 -15.96 -17.54
C GLU A 658 37.44 -15.06 -16.78
N LEU A 659 36.62 -15.65 -15.91
CA LEU A 659 35.83 -14.91 -14.91
C LEU A 659 36.45 -15.10 -13.53
N TRP A 660 36.97 -14.01 -12.97
CA TRP A 660 37.52 -13.98 -11.62
C TRP A 660 36.44 -13.54 -10.62
N MET A 661 36.24 -14.31 -9.56
CA MET A 661 35.27 -14.00 -8.50
C MET A 661 35.97 -13.66 -7.20
N PHE A 662 35.89 -12.40 -6.76
CA PHE A 662 36.56 -11.88 -5.58
C PHE A 662 35.57 -11.36 -4.53
N ASN A 663 35.41 -12.13 -3.45
CA ASN A 663 34.45 -11.85 -2.38
C ASN A 663 34.78 -12.62 -1.08
N GLU A 664 33.99 -12.35 -0.04
CA GLU A 664 34.18 -12.86 1.32
C GLU A 664 33.70 -14.31 1.51
N VAL A 665 33.05 -14.92 0.51
CA VAL A 665 32.58 -16.31 0.57
C VAL A 665 33.76 -17.28 0.43
N PRO A 666 33.95 -18.24 1.37
CA PRO A 666 35.02 -19.23 1.28
C PRO A 666 34.92 -20.11 0.03
N GLU A 667 36.05 -20.37 -0.64
CA GLU A 667 36.10 -21.08 -1.93
C GLU A 667 35.36 -22.42 -1.91
N ASN A 668 35.45 -23.17 -0.81
CA ASN A 668 34.81 -24.46 -0.60
C ASN A 668 33.27 -24.43 -0.44
N GLU A 669 32.65 -23.26 -0.37
CA GLU A 669 31.18 -23.11 -0.30
C GLU A 669 30.58 -22.53 -1.58
N ARG A 670 31.41 -21.95 -2.46
CA ARG A 670 31.00 -21.32 -3.72
C ARG A 670 30.43 -22.32 -4.72
N GLU A 671 31.12 -23.44 -4.92
CA GLU A 671 30.66 -24.51 -5.83
C GLU A 671 29.29 -25.04 -5.40
N ARG A 672 29.08 -25.21 -4.10
CA ARG A 672 27.79 -25.64 -3.55
C ARG A 672 26.71 -24.59 -3.82
N LYS A 673 26.93 -23.32 -3.46
CA LYS A 673 25.96 -22.23 -3.69
C LYS A 673 25.51 -22.17 -5.16
N LEU A 674 26.46 -22.14 -6.09
CA LEU A 674 26.16 -22.03 -7.51
C LEU A 674 25.38 -23.27 -8.02
N ILE A 675 25.70 -24.47 -7.54
CA ILE A 675 24.93 -25.69 -7.87
C ILE A 675 23.52 -25.66 -7.23
N ASP A 676 23.39 -25.16 -6.00
CA ASP A 676 22.10 -25.03 -5.31
C ASP A 676 21.17 -24.04 -6.07
N GLY A 677 21.73 -22.97 -6.66
CA GLY A 677 21.06 -22.05 -7.60
C GLY A 677 20.97 -22.56 -9.06
N GLY A 678 21.33 -23.82 -9.33
CA GLY A 678 21.12 -24.45 -10.64
C GLY A 678 22.24 -24.27 -11.69
N LEU A 679 23.37 -23.64 -11.35
CA LEU A 679 24.54 -23.56 -12.22
C LEU A 679 25.21 -24.94 -12.36
N ASP A 680 25.15 -25.51 -13.56
CA ASP A 680 25.89 -26.71 -13.93
C ASP A 680 27.21 -26.34 -14.60
N PHE A 681 28.32 -26.51 -13.87
CA PHE A 681 29.67 -26.25 -14.38
C PHE A 681 30.05 -27.05 -15.64
N SER A 682 29.33 -28.13 -15.97
CA SER A 682 29.54 -28.88 -17.21
C SER A 682 28.88 -28.26 -18.44
N ARG A 683 28.06 -27.22 -18.26
CA ARG A 683 27.40 -26.44 -19.33
C ARG A 683 28.15 -25.15 -19.71
N LEU A 684 29.22 -24.80 -19.00
CA LEU A 684 30.06 -23.63 -19.33
C LEU A 684 30.97 -23.98 -20.52
N GLU A 685 30.78 -23.29 -21.64
CA GLU A 685 31.52 -23.57 -22.89
C GLU A 685 32.67 -22.58 -23.15
N ASN A 686 32.54 -21.34 -22.70
CA ASN A 686 33.45 -20.25 -23.08
C ASN A 686 34.36 -19.76 -21.94
N ILE A 687 33.87 -19.75 -20.69
CA ILE A 687 34.57 -19.18 -19.53
C ILE A 687 35.23 -20.23 -18.64
N SER A 688 36.31 -19.80 -17.98
CA SER A 688 36.93 -20.52 -16.87
C SER A 688 36.80 -19.68 -15.59
N LEU A 689 36.40 -20.32 -14.48
CA LEU A 689 36.15 -19.66 -13.20
C LEU A 689 37.41 -19.62 -12.33
N VAL A 690 37.77 -18.44 -11.82
CA VAL A 690 38.95 -18.23 -10.98
C VAL A 690 38.54 -17.62 -9.63
N ASN A 691 38.48 -18.46 -8.59
CA ASN A 691 38.11 -18.04 -7.24
C ASN A 691 39.23 -17.31 -6.51
N ARG A 692 38.89 -16.21 -5.84
CA ARG A 692 39.76 -15.51 -4.87
C ARG A 692 38.94 -15.10 -3.65
N GLU A 693 39.37 -15.51 -2.46
CA GLU A 693 38.78 -15.09 -1.20
C GLU A 693 39.38 -13.74 -0.76
N GLY A 694 38.52 -12.80 -0.37
CA GLY A 694 38.94 -11.53 0.22
C GLY A 694 37.86 -10.46 0.25
N ASN A 695 38.01 -9.54 1.19
CA ASN A 695 37.06 -8.45 1.40
C ASN A 695 37.35 -7.29 0.43
N ALA A 696 36.32 -6.90 -0.34
CA ALA A 696 36.40 -5.88 -1.39
C ALA A 696 36.66 -4.45 -0.88
N VAL A 697 36.48 -4.17 0.41
CA VAL A 697 36.78 -2.86 1.01
C VAL A 697 38.19 -2.77 1.62
N ILE A 698 39.01 -3.82 1.50
CA ILE A 698 40.38 -3.87 2.07
C ILE A 698 41.44 -3.78 0.96
N ARG A 699 42.15 -2.62 0.89
CA ARG A 699 43.23 -2.35 -0.08
C ARG A 699 44.23 -3.52 -0.22
N ARG A 700 44.69 -4.09 0.89
CA ARG A 700 45.66 -5.19 0.93
C ARG A 700 45.18 -6.45 0.19
N HIS A 701 43.87 -6.70 0.14
CA HIS A 701 43.30 -7.86 -0.54
C HIS A 701 43.13 -7.59 -2.03
N LEU A 702 42.58 -6.42 -2.41
CA LEU A 702 42.56 -5.95 -3.79
C LEU A 702 43.96 -5.88 -4.42
N GLU A 703 44.99 -5.51 -3.65
CA GLU A 703 46.38 -5.50 -4.09
C GLU A 703 46.93 -6.91 -4.42
N SER A 704 46.32 -8.00 -3.97
CA SER A 704 46.70 -9.35 -4.40
C SER A 704 46.27 -9.67 -5.84
N LEU A 705 45.31 -8.90 -6.39
CA LEU A 705 44.74 -9.14 -7.71
C LEU A 705 45.56 -8.44 -8.82
N PRO A 706 45.57 -9.01 -10.04
CA PRO A 706 46.22 -8.42 -11.21
C PRO A 706 45.31 -7.36 -11.87
N LEU A 707 44.95 -6.29 -11.12
CA LEU A 707 44.01 -5.21 -11.52
C LEU A 707 44.41 -4.41 -12.79
N GLN A 708 45.43 -4.82 -13.53
CA GLN A 708 45.90 -4.26 -14.81
C GLN A 708 45.78 -5.28 -15.97
N LEU A 709 45.18 -6.45 -15.73
CA LEU A 709 45.01 -7.53 -16.70
C LEU A 709 43.55 -7.88 -17.00
N PHE A 710 42.60 -7.31 -16.26
CA PHE A 710 41.17 -7.39 -16.54
C PHE A 710 40.80 -6.31 -17.56
N ASP A 711 40.05 -6.71 -18.57
CA ASP A 711 39.48 -5.78 -19.54
C ASP A 711 38.36 -4.97 -18.86
N SER A 712 37.55 -5.64 -18.05
CA SER A 712 36.42 -5.06 -17.31
C SER A 712 36.28 -5.60 -15.90
N ILE A 713 35.86 -4.73 -14.97
CA ILE A 713 35.62 -5.05 -13.55
C ILE A 713 34.20 -4.62 -13.18
N LEU A 714 33.41 -5.55 -12.64
CA LEU A 714 32.10 -5.26 -12.07
C LEU A 714 32.22 -5.25 -10.55
N ILE A 715 31.74 -4.19 -9.92
CA ILE A 715 31.58 -4.06 -8.48
C ILE A 715 30.09 -4.24 -8.21
N LEU A 716 29.73 -5.37 -7.60
CA LEU A 716 28.35 -5.78 -7.39
C LEU A 716 27.90 -5.42 -5.97
N ALA A 717 26.60 -5.23 -5.78
CA ALA A 717 25.99 -5.30 -4.47
C ALA A 717 26.24 -6.71 -3.89
N ASP A 718 26.58 -6.78 -2.61
CA ASP A 718 26.88 -8.04 -1.92
C ASP A 718 25.65 -8.46 -1.12
N GLU A 719 25.26 -9.73 -1.20
CA GLU A 719 24.05 -10.30 -0.57
C GLU A 719 23.98 -10.00 0.94
N SER A 720 25.13 -9.78 1.58
CA SER A 720 25.23 -9.49 3.01
C SER A 720 24.83 -8.05 3.38
N VAL A 721 24.59 -7.18 2.39
CA VAL A 721 24.26 -5.75 2.57
C VAL A 721 23.19 -5.20 1.61
N GLU A 722 22.73 -5.95 0.59
CA GLU A 722 21.76 -5.45 -0.40
C GLU A 722 20.41 -5.04 0.20
N ASP A 723 19.99 -5.67 1.31
CA ASP A 723 18.86 -5.27 2.20
C ASP A 723 18.91 -3.78 2.64
N SER A 724 20.02 -3.07 2.43
CA SER A 724 20.22 -1.67 2.82
C SER A 724 21.06 -0.91 1.78
N ALA A 725 20.41 -0.46 0.70
CA ALA A 725 21.00 0.31 -0.42
C ALA A 725 22.16 1.26 -0.03
N ILE A 726 21.94 2.18 0.92
CA ILE A 726 22.95 3.14 1.40
C ILE A 726 24.26 2.47 1.86
N GLN A 727 24.20 1.27 2.44
CA GLN A 727 25.38 0.50 2.87
C GLN A 727 26.05 -0.24 1.72
N ALA A 728 25.28 -0.79 0.77
CA ALA A 728 25.81 -1.38 -0.46
C ALA A 728 26.56 -0.32 -1.28
N ASP A 729 25.89 0.79 -1.62
CA ASP A 729 26.44 1.94 -2.33
C ASP A 729 27.72 2.47 -1.68
N SER A 730 27.74 2.60 -0.34
CA SER A 730 28.90 3.05 0.42
C SER A 730 30.09 2.08 0.32
N ARG A 731 29.86 0.76 0.21
CA ARG A 731 30.94 -0.22 -0.02
C ARG A 731 31.45 -0.11 -1.46
N SER A 732 30.54 -0.09 -2.43
CA SER A 732 30.86 -0.05 -3.87
C SER A 732 31.62 1.21 -4.26
N LEU A 733 31.07 2.40 -3.95
CA LEU A 733 31.64 3.71 -4.31
C LEU A 733 32.84 4.09 -3.45
N ALA A 734 32.58 4.31 -2.16
CA ALA A 734 33.51 5.04 -1.29
C ALA A 734 34.73 4.19 -0.92
N THR A 735 34.65 2.87 -1.14
CA THR A 735 35.76 1.96 -0.82
C THR A 735 36.22 1.13 -2.02
N THR A 736 35.40 0.29 -2.63
CA THR A 736 35.91 -0.64 -3.66
C THR A 736 36.36 0.08 -4.94
N LEU A 737 35.51 0.94 -5.53
CA LEU A 737 35.84 1.69 -6.76
C LEU A 737 37.07 2.61 -6.57
N LEU A 738 37.05 3.42 -5.50
CA LEU A 738 38.14 4.35 -5.20
C LEU A 738 39.46 3.62 -4.85
N LEU A 739 39.41 2.48 -4.16
CA LEU A 739 40.61 1.67 -3.91
C LEU A 739 41.16 1.06 -5.19
N ILE A 740 40.33 0.49 -6.07
CA ILE A 740 40.81 -0.11 -7.32
C ILE A 740 41.51 0.95 -8.18
N ARG A 741 40.90 2.13 -8.39
CA ARG A 741 41.51 3.22 -9.15
C ARG A 741 42.79 3.76 -8.49
N ASP A 742 42.85 3.88 -7.17
CA ASP A 742 44.08 4.27 -6.44
C ASP A 742 45.20 3.23 -6.54
N ILE A 743 44.89 1.93 -6.48
CA ILE A 743 45.86 0.83 -6.66
C ILE A 743 46.37 0.81 -8.11
N GLN A 744 45.49 1.01 -9.09
CA GLN A 744 45.89 1.13 -10.50
C GLN A 744 46.80 2.33 -10.72
N ALA A 745 46.41 3.53 -10.27
CA ALA A 745 47.19 4.75 -10.38
C ALA A 745 48.60 4.60 -9.77
N LYS A 746 48.74 3.93 -8.62
CA LYS A 746 50.05 3.68 -7.98
C LYS A 746 50.92 2.65 -8.69
N ARG A 747 50.33 1.75 -9.49
CA ARG A 747 51.07 0.68 -10.22
C ARG A 747 51.53 1.11 -11.62
N LEU A 748 50.82 2.03 -12.25
CA LEU A 748 51.14 2.55 -13.58
C LEU A 748 52.53 3.24 -13.71
N PRO A 749 52.93 4.19 -12.83
CA PRO A 749 54.20 4.90 -12.99
C PRO A 749 55.44 4.01 -12.82
N TYR A 750 55.31 2.85 -12.14
CA TYR A 750 56.40 1.88 -12.04
C TYR A 750 56.66 1.13 -13.35
N ARG A 751 55.64 0.95 -14.20
CA ARG A 751 55.73 0.07 -15.39
C ARG A 751 56.14 0.82 -16.65
N GLU A 752 55.66 2.04 -16.87
CA GLU A 752 56.06 2.84 -18.04
C GLU A 752 57.53 3.32 -17.92
N ALA A 753 58.01 3.57 -16.70
CA ALA A 753 59.42 3.84 -16.39
C ALA A 753 60.39 2.70 -16.75
N MET A 754 59.91 1.46 -16.94
CA MET A 754 60.71 0.31 -17.41
C MET A 754 60.63 0.07 -18.92
N VAL A 755 59.71 0.72 -19.65
CA VAL A 755 59.33 0.30 -21.01
C VAL A 755 59.54 1.40 -22.07
N SER A 756 59.47 2.70 -21.71
CA SER A 756 59.48 3.78 -22.71
C SER A 756 60.53 4.88 -22.47
N HIS A 757 61.70 4.75 -23.12
CA HIS A 757 62.59 5.88 -23.42
C HIS A 757 62.09 6.64 -24.67
N VAL A 758 60.94 7.31 -24.57
CA VAL A 758 60.44 8.25 -25.59
C VAL A 758 59.84 9.47 -24.89
N PRO A 759 60.33 10.71 -25.14
CA PRO A 759 59.72 11.90 -24.55
C PRO A 759 58.41 12.26 -25.29
N ARG A 760 57.28 12.21 -24.57
CA ARG A 760 56.03 12.88 -24.96
C ARG A 760 55.78 14.12 -24.09
N GLY A 761 54.89 14.99 -24.58
CA GLY A 761 54.80 16.39 -24.18
C GLY A 761 54.37 16.65 -22.73
N SER A 762 54.64 17.87 -22.28
CA SER A 762 54.38 18.37 -20.92
C SER A 762 52.89 18.40 -20.55
N PHE A 763 52.41 17.33 -19.92
CA PHE A 763 51.36 17.44 -18.91
C PHE A 763 51.96 17.74 -17.54
N SER A 764 51.23 18.48 -16.70
CA SER A 764 51.70 18.88 -15.37
C SER A 764 51.76 17.71 -14.38
N GLN A 765 52.98 17.27 -14.07
CA GLN A 765 53.23 16.30 -13.00
C GLN A 765 52.64 16.81 -11.67
N GLY A 766 51.91 15.93 -10.96
CA GLY A 766 51.38 16.21 -9.61
C GLY A 766 49.86 16.37 -9.49
N SER A 767 49.08 16.24 -10.57
CA SER A 767 47.61 16.15 -10.46
C SER A 767 47.14 14.69 -10.45
N TRP A 768 46.64 14.24 -9.30
CA TRP A 768 46.04 12.90 -9.10
C TRP A 768 44.97 12.55 -10.13
N ILE A 769 44.21 13.56 -10.59
CA ILE A 769 43.17 13.43 -11.62
C ILE A 769 43.74 12.96 -12.96
N GLY A 770 44.99 13.35 -13.32
CA GLY A 770 45.64 12.91 -14.55
C GLY A 770 46.09 11.46 -14.50
N GLU A 771 46.62 11.02 -13.36
CA GLU A 771 47.07 9.64 -13.13
C GLU A 771 45.88 8.66 -13.10
N MET A 772 44.72 9.09 -12.59
CA MET A 772 43.47 8.31 -12.69
C MET A 772 42.94 8.21 -14.13
N GLN A 773 43.10 9.25 -14.96
CA GLN A 773 42.64 9.20 -16.36
C GLN A 773 43.41 8.13 -17.15
N GLN A 774 44.75 8.11 -17.07
CA GLN A 774 45.58 7.05 -17.68
C GLN A 774 45.33 5.63 -17.14
N ALA A 775 44.62 5.49 -16.00
CA ALA A 775 44.17 4.20 -15.48
C ALA A 775 42.80 3.79 -16.05
N SER A 776 41.92 4.75 -16.30
CA SER A 776 40.61 4.52 -16.90
C SER A 776 40.73 3.99 -18.33
N ASP A 777 41.61 4.60 -19.14
CA ASP A 777 41.88 4.25 -20.56
C ASP A 777 42.33 2.79 -20.82
N LYS A 778 42.53 1.98 -19.76
CA LYS A 778 43.07 0.62 -19.82
C LYS A 778 42.20 -0.45 -19.13
N SER A 779 41.11 -0.06 -18.45
CA SER A 779 40.19 -1.02 -17.81
C SER A 779 38.85 -0.39 -17.47
N VAL A 780 37.78 -1.00 -17.95
CA VAL A 780 36.40 -0.63 -17.65
C VAL A 780 36.12 -0.98 -16.18
N ILE A 781 35.45 -0.08 -15.45
CA ILE A 781 34.90 -0.42 -14.13
C ILE A 781 33.45 0.05 -14.10
N ILE A 782 32.55 -0.85 -13.72
CA ILE A 782 31.13 -0.59 -13.55
C ILE A 782 30.76 -0.95 -12.11
N SER A 783 30.05 -0.05 -11.44
CA SER A 783 29.55 -0.20 -10.07
C SER A 783 28.03 -0.28 -10.08
N GLU A 784 27.50 -1.34 -9.48
CA GLU A 784 26.10 -1.43 -9.09
C GLU A 784 25.82 -0.42 -7.97
N ILE A 785 24.67 0.25 -8.04
CA ILE A 785 24.17 1.26 -7.10
C ILE A 785 22.66 1.07 -6.97
N LEU A 786 22.15 1.05 -5.73
CA LEU A 786 20.79 0.65 -5.42
C LEU A 786 19.87 1.83 -5.07
N ASP A 787 20.41 2.99 -4.65
CA ASP A 787 19.64 4.22 -4.45
C ASP A 787 19.83 5.18 -5.66
N PRO A 788 18.76 5.46 -6.45
CA PRO A 788 18.78 6.43 -7.54
C PRO A 788 19.29 7.82 -7.13
N ARG A 789 19.06 8.23 -5.89
CA ARG A 789 19.56 9.51 -5.36
C ARG A 789 21.07 9.51 -5.24
N THR A 790 21.69 8.36 -4.95
CA THR A 790 23.14 8.21 -4.95
C THR A 790 23.69 8.43 -6.37
N LYS A 791 23.11 7.79 -7.40
CA LYS A 791 23.50 8.04 -8.81
C LYS A 791 23.37 9.52 -9.18
N ASN A 792 22.22 10.14 -8.85
CA ASN A 792 21.97 11.55 -9.13
C ASN A 792 22.95 12.50 -8.41
N LEU A 793 23.35 12.20 -7.16
CA LEU A 793 24.37 12.97 -6.44
C LEU A 793 25.78 12.82 -7.03
N LEU A 794 26.07 11.73 -7.77
CA LEU A 794 27.35 11.50 -8.43
C LEU A 794 27.47 12.16 -9.81
N SER A 795 26.36 12.55 -10.44
CA SER A 795 26.30 13.18 -11.77
C SER A 795 27.26 14.37 -11.95
N MET A 796 27.49 15.14 -10.89
CA MET A 796 28.40 16.30 -10.85
C MET A 796 29.88 15.92 -10.70
N SER A 797 30.24 14.64 -10.80
CA SER A 797 31.57 14.11 -10.52
C SER A 797 31.98 13.05 -11.54
N LYS A 798 33.29 12.87 -11.77
CA LYS A 798 33.87 11.80 -12.62
C LYS A 798 33.68 10.36 -12.07
N ILE A 799 32.67 10.14 -11.24
CA ILE A 799 32.28 8.84 -10.71
C ILE A 799 31.01 8.35 -11.45
N SER A 800 30.21 9.25 -12.03
CA SER A 800 29.10 8.93 -12.95
C SER A 800 29.51 7.96 -14.06
N ASP A 801 30.70 8.18 -14.63
CA ASP A 801 31.28 7.42 -15.74
C ASP A 801 31.51 5.93 -15.39
N TYR A 802 31.37 5.55 -14.12
CA TYR A 802 31.48 4.19 -13.60
C TYR A 802 30.18 3.68 -12.95
N VAL A 803 29.09 4.47 -12.98
CA VAL A 803 27.73 4.13 -12.48
C VAL A 803 26.72 4.34 -13.62
N PRO A 804 26.70 3.44 -14.62
CA PRO A 804 26.02 3.71 -15.90
C PRO A 804 24.50 3.45 -15.90
N ILE A 805 23.98 2.65 -14.97
CA ILE A 805 22.63 2.06 -15.07
C ILE A 805 21.93 2.17 -13.70
N GLU A 806 20.61 2.36 -13.72
CA GLU A 806 19.65 2.24 -12.60
C GLU A 806 18.68 1.08 -12.89
#